data_AF-A0AAR2IUW2-F1
#
_entry.id   AF-A0AAR2IUW2-F1
#
_cell.length_a   1.000
_cell.length_b   1.000
_cell.length_c   1.000
_cell.angle_alpha   90.00
_cell.angle_beta   90.00
_cell.angle_gamma   90.00
#
_symmetry.space_group_name_H-M   'P 1'
#
loop_
_entity.id
_entity.type
_entity.pdbx_description
1 polymer ?
#
loop_
_entity_poly.entity_id
_entity_poly.type
_entity_poly.pdbx_seq_one_letter_code
_entity_poly.pdbx_strand_id
1 'polypeptide(L)'
;MYTESSRTKSMFLSRALERILSDKELKRSQHSQLRKACQVALEEIKLELEKQKDGTVVPPKANYIEADKYVLPFELACQSKCPRIVSTSLDCLQKLIAYGHITGNAPDSGAPGKRLIDRLVETICNCFQGPQTDEGVQLQIIKALLTAVTSPHIEIHEGTILLTVRTCYNIYLASRNLINQTTAKATLTQMLNVIFTRMENQAVSMNSSYSLSWEVDALIGFFMSLAFWVIYPLNCTVSNLTGLDQNSDSESKVAPPVVRADTQHMNGVVDDRASVSSTDIMNIQTAARFSHILQKDAFLVFRSLCKLSMKPLADGPPDPKSHELRSKVVSLQLLLSVLQGAGPVFRTHEMFVNAIKQYLCVALSKNGVSSVPEVFELSLAIFLTLLSHFKVHLKMQIEVFFREIFLTILETSSSSFEHKWMVIQTLTRICADAQCVVDIYVNYDCDLNAANIFERLVNDLSKIAQGRSGQELGMTPLQELSLRKKGLECLVSILKCMVEWSKDLYVNPNLQTNLGQEHQADSDGAETKLPEHVSSRRDSVSSQDSAVSSSVQSNQPDHPEQYEVIKQQKEIIEHGIELFNKKPKRGVQYLQEQGMLGTSAEDIAQFLHQEERLDTTQVGEFLGENAKFNKEVMYCYVDQLDFCGKDFVSALRTFLEGFRLPGEAQKIDRLMEKFAARYLECNQGQTLFASADTAYVLAYSIIMLTTDLHSPQVKNKMTKEQYIKMNRGINDSKDLPEEYLSSIYDEIAGKKIAMKESKEYSITPKSSKQSVANEKQRRLLYNMEMEQMAKTAKALMEAVSHAQAPFFSATHLEHVRPMFKLAWTPLLAAFSVGLQDCDDQEVASLCLEGIRCAIRIACIFSMQLERDAYIQALARFTLLTASSSITEMKQKNIDTIKTLITVAHTDGNYLGNSWHEVGFILISTDQINKKKDIPSMVKIS
;
A
#
# COMPACT_ATOMS: atom_id res chain seq x y z
N MET A 1 39.63 23.88 -31.59
CA MET A 1 38.85 23.47 -30.39
C MET A 1 39.32 22.14 -29.78
N TYR A 2 39.52 21.05 -30.52
CA TYR A 2 39.93 19.75 -29.94
C TYR A 2 41.33 19.73 -29.29
N THR A 3 42.33 20.40 -29.88
CA THR A 3 43.70 20.51 -29.34
C THR A 3 43.77 21.29 -28.02
N GLU A 4 42.90 22.28 -27.86
CA GLU A 4 42.81 23.14 -26.68
C GLU A 4 42.20 22.38 -25.48
N SER A 5 41.21 21.52 -25.75
CA SER A 5 40.63 20.61 -24.75
C SER A 5 41.65 19.62 -24.21
N SER A 6 42.40 18.91 -25.08
CA SER A 6 43.42 17.93 -24.65
C SER A 6 44.54 18.54 -23.79
N ARG A 7 45.00 19.75 -24.15
CA ARG A 7 46.01 20.48 -23.38
C ARG A 7 45.51 20.87 -21.99
N THR A 8 44.23 21.19 -21.88
CA THR A 8 43.56 21.53 -20.61
C THR A 8 43.44 20.30 -19.70
N LYS A 9 43.04 19.13 -20.25
CA LYS A 9 42.97 17.87 -19.48
C LYS A 9 44.32 17.46 -18.90
N SER A 10 45.38 17.57 -19.71
CA SER A 10 46.75 17.26 -19.31
C SER A 10 47.25 18.18 -18.19
N MET A 11 47.06 19.50 -18.32
CA MET A 11 47.42 20.44 -17.24
C MET A 11 46.70 20.13 -15.92
N PHE A 12 45.43 19.72 -16.00
CA PHE A 12 44.65 19.41 -14.81
C PHE A 12 45.16 18.16 -14.10
N LEU A 13 45.48 17.11 -14.87
CA LEU A 13 46.01 15.85 -14.36
C LEU A 13 47.43 16.02 -13.77
N SER A 14 48.32 16.75 -14.45
CA SER A 14 49.66 17.04 -13.94
C SER A 14 49.60 17.84 -12.63
N ARG A 15 48.76 18.89 -12.56
CA ARG A 15 48.58 19.67 -11.32
C ARG A 15 48.03 18.83 -10.18
N ALA A 16 47.14 17.88 -10.47
CA ALA A 16 46.61 16.97 -9.46
C ALA A 16 47.70 16.06 -8.87
N LEU A 17 48.54 15.47 -9.73
CA LEU A 17 49.65 14.61 -9.31
C LEU A 17 50.76 15.40 -8.59
N GLU A 18 51.10 16.58 -9.06
CA GLU A 18 52.04 17.50 -8.40
C GLU A 18 51.55 17.90 -7.01
N ARG A 19 50.24 18.16 -6.87
CA ARG A 19 49.63 18.50 -5.57
C ARG A 19 49.77 17.35 -4.58
N ILE A 20 49.54 16.11 -5.01
CA ILE A 20 49.78 14.92 -4.18
C ILE A 20 51.26 14.83 -3.81
N LEU A 21 52.18 14.95 -4.77
CA LEU A 21 53.64 14.88 -4.55
C LEU A 21 54.20 15.99 -3.64
N SER A 22 53.54 17.15 -3.60
CA SER A 22 53.95 18.27 -2.76
C SER A 22 53.76 18.02 -1.25
N ASP A 23 52.98 16.99 -0.88
CA ASP A 23 52.74 16.66 0.52
C ASP A 23 54.02 16.11 1.18
N LYS A 24 54.35 16.66 2.35
CA LYS A 24 55.57 16.32 3.10
C LYS A 24 55.54 14.87 3.59
N GLU A 25 54.36 14.30 3.86
CA GLU A 25 54.25 12.93 4.38
C GLU A 25 54.65 11.87 3.35
N LEU A 26 54.58 12.20 2.06
CA LEU A 26 55.01 11.34 0.96
C LEU A 26 56.52 11.09 0.93
N LYS A 27 57.31 11.79 1.77
CA LYS A 27 58.74 11.54 2.01
C LYS A 27 59.02 10.32 2.88
N ARG A 28 58.02 9.76 3.54
CA ARG A 28 58.18 8.53 4.35
C ARG A 28 58.32 7.30 3.45
N SER A 29 59.14 6.34 3.88
CA SER A 29 59.44 5.10 3.13
C SER A 29 58.20 4.28 2.78
N GLN A 30 57.20 4.29 3.66
CA GLN A 30 55.91 3.61 3.50
C GLN A 30 55.07 4.07 2.29
N HIS A 31 55.39 5.22 1.69
CA HIS A 31 54.70 5.75 0.50
C HIS A 31 55.60 5.77 -0.75
N SER A 32 56.69 5.02 -0.74
CA SER A 32 57.64 4.93 -1.87
C SER A 32 56.99 4.49 -3.18
N GLN A 33 56.06 3.52 -3.11
CA GLN A 33 55.31 3.04 -4.28
C GLN A 33 54.39 4.12 -4.86
N LEU A 34 53.67 4.86 -4.01
CA LEU A 34 52.83 5.99 -4.42
C LEU A 34 53.67 7.10 -5.07
N ARG A 35 54.81 7.45 -4.46
CA ARG A 35 55.73 8.44 -5.00
C ARG A 35 56.22 8.05 -6.40
N LYS A 36 56.65 6.79 -6.56
CA LYS A 36 57.13 6.27 -7.84
C LYS A 36 56.01 6.30 -8.88
N ALA A 37 54.79 5.90 -8.51
CA ALA A 37 53.64 5.95 -9.41
C ALA A 37 53.31 7.38 -9.88
N CYS A 38 53.32 8.38 -8.99
CA CYS A 38 53.11 9.78 -9.38
C CYS A 38 54.23 10.31 -10.29
N GLN A 39 55.49 9.96 -10.03
CA GLN A 39 56.63 10.38 -10.85
C GLN A 39 56.58 9.78 -12.25
N VAL A 40 56.32 8.47 -12.34
CA VAL A 40 56.16 7.77 -13.63
C VAL A 40 55.02 8.38 -14.44
N ALA A 41 53.85 8.59 -13.80
CA ALA A 41 52.72 9.21 -14.47
C ALA A 41 53.02 10.63 -14.98
N LEU A 42 53.72 11.45 -14.20
CA LEU A 42 54.12 12.80 -14.64
C LEU A 42 55.13 12.79 -15.79
N GLU A 43 56.10 11.87 -15.77
CA GLU A 43 57.07 11.71 -16.87
C GLU A 43 56.39 11.24 -18.16
N GLU A 44 55.49 10.25 -18.08
CA GLU A 44 54.73 9.77 -19.22
C GLU A 44 53.84 10.87 -19.82
N ILE A 45 53.11 11.64 -19.00
CA ILE A 45 52.30 12.78 -19.45
C ILE A 45 53.19 13.84 -20.14
N LYS A 46 54.39 14.11 -19.60
CA LYS A 46 55.33 15.08 -20.17
C LYS A 46 55.87 14.62 -21.52
N LEU A 47 56.24 13.34 -21.64
CA LEU A 47 56.69 12.73 -22.90
C LEU A 47 55.60 12.76 -23.97
N GLU A 48 54.34 12.49 -23.60
CA GLU A 48 53.19 12.57 -24.52
C GLU A 48 52.97 14.01 -25.03
N LEU A 49 53.16 15.00 -24.15
CA LEU A 49 53.08 16.43 -24.51
C LEU A 49 54.23 16.89 -25.41
N GLU A 50 55.43 16.33 -25.23
CA GLU A 50 56.60 16.64 -26.07
C GLU A 50 56.47 16.02 -27.47
N LYS A 51 55.96 14.79 -27.58
CA LYS A 51 55.61 14.16 -28.88
C LYS A 51 54.53 14.94 -29.67
N GLN A 52 53.71 15.74 -28.99
CA GLN A 52 52.72 16.61 -29.65
C GLN A 52 53.34 17.91 -30.21
N LYS A 53 54.59 18.26 -29.88
CA LYS A 53 55.25 19.49 -30.34
C LYS A 53 56.07 19.33 -31.64
N ASP A 54 56.55 18.12 -31.95
CA ASP A 54 57.26 17.80 -33.19
C ASP A 54 56.31 17.06 -34.16
N GLY A 55 55.94 17.67 -35.29
CA GLY A 55 54.62 17.45 -35.93
C GLY A 55 54.50 16.42 -37.06
N THR A 56 53.28 16.29 -37.64
CA THR A 56 52.96 16.03 -39.07
C THR A 56 51.44 16.07 -39.37
N VAL A 57 51.09 16.50 -40.59
CA VAL A 57 49.76 16.92 -41.11
C VAL A 57 48.91 15.74 -41.62
N VAL A 58 48.79 14.63 -40.88
CA VAL A 58 47.85 13.54 -41.22
C VAL A 58 47.08 13.15 -39.96
N PRO A 59 45.75 12.92 -40.00
CA PRO A 59 45.00 12.56 -38.80
C PRO A 59 44.99 11.05 -38.58
N PRO A 60 45.75 10.48 -37.63
CA PRO A 60 45.37 9.22 -37.01
C PRO A 60 44.39 9.50 -35.87
N LYS A 61 43.41 8.62 -35.70
CA LYS A 61 42.32 8.65 -34.70
C LYS A 61 42.79 8.57 -33.22
N ALA A 62 44.05 8.87 -32.89
CA ALA A 62 44.67 8.57 -31.59
C ALA A 62 45.34 9.78 -30.90
N ASN A 63 44.86 11.01 -31.13
CA ASN A 63 45.41 12.22 -30.51
C ASN A 63 44.68 12.61 -29.21
N TYR A 64 44.76 11.78 -28.16
CA TYR A 64 44.18 12.09 -26.85
C TYR A 64 44.97 11.42 -25.71
N ILE A 65 45.31 12.18 -24.65
CA ILE A 65 45.84 11.60 -23.41
C ILE A 65 44.67 10.94 -22.67
N GLU A 66 44.68 9.61 -22.66
CA GLU A 66 43.67 8.80 -21.99
C GLU A 66 43.90 8.85 -20.47
N ALA A 67 43.30 9.84 -19.81
CA ALA A 67 43.46 10.09 -18.36
C ALA A 67 43.16 8.85 -17.51
N ASP A 68 42.32 7.95 -18.02
CA ASP A 68 41.99 6.64 -17.47
C ASP A 68 43.25 5.76 -17.21
N LYS A 69 44.36 5.97 -17.93
CA LYS A 69 45.65 5.27 -17.71
C LYS A 69 46.37 5.68 -16.43
N TYR A 70 46.11 6.89 -15.93
CA TYR A 70 46.85 7.49 -14.82
C TYR A 70 46.07 7.48 -13.51
N VAL A 71 45.18 6.49 -13.34
CA VAL A 71 44.33 6.34 -12.15
C VAL A 71 45.08 5.74 -10.95
N LEU A 72 46.06 4.85 -11.19
CA LEU A 72 46.80 4.13 -10.14
C LEU A 72 47.39 5.02 -9.03
N PRO A 73 48.02 6.18 -9.32
CA PRO A 73 48.52 7.08 -8.28
C PRO A 73 47.43 7.55 -7.32
N PHE A 74 46.21 7.82 -7.82
CA PHE A 74 45.09 8.25 -6.98
C PHE A 74 44.58 7.12 -6.08
N GLU A 75 44.58 5.88 -6.58
CA GLU A 75 44.21 4.70 -5.78
C GLU A 75 45.19 4.45 -4.64
N LEU A 76 46.49 4.47 -4.94
CA LEU A 76 47.54 4.33 -3.92
C LEU A 76 47.48 5.48 -2.90
N ALA A 77 47.12 6.70 -3.34
CA ALA A 77 46.92 7.83 -2.44
C ALA A 77 45.70 7.62 -1.52
N CYS A 78 44.60 7.06 -2.03
CA CYS A 78 43.43 6.67 -1.24
C CYS A 78 43.74 5.57 -0.21
N GLN A 79 44.69 4.67 -0.51
CA GLN A 79 45.14 3.60 0.38
C GLN A 79 46.21 4.03 1.40
N SER A 80 46.74 5.26 1.30
CA SER A 80 47.85 5.74 2.12
C SER A 80 47.54 5.84 3.63
N LYS A 81 46.26 5.77 4.02
CA LYS A 81 45.75 5.98 5.38
C LYS A 81 46.11 7.36 5.99
N CYS A 82 46.73 8.26 5.24
CA CYS A 82 47.00 9.64 5.65
C CYS A 82 45.80 10.52 5.27
N PRO A 83 45.07 11.14 6.24
CA PRO A 83 43.88 11.93 5.93
C PRO A 83 44.12 13.06 4.93
N ARG A 84 45.28 13.73 4.98
CA ARG A 84 45.62 14.83 4.06
C ARG A 84 45.84 14.36 2.63
N ILE A 85 46.58 13.27 2.44
CA ILE A 85 46.85 12.68 1.13
C ILE A 85 45.54 12.11 0.55
N VAL A 86 44.76 11.40 1.37
CA VAL A 86 43.46 10.84 0.97
C VAL A 86 42.49 11.95 0.55
N SER A 87 42.32 12.99 1.38
CA SER A 87 41.44 14.13 1.08
C SER A 87 41.86 14.84 -0.21
N THR A 88 43.17 15.04 -0.44
CA THR A 88 43.69 15.63 -1.67
C THR A 88 43.39 14.76 -2.89
N SER A 89 43.61 13.44 -2.77
CA SER A 89 43.31 12.48 -3.85
C SER A 89 41.83 12.49 -4.22
N LEU A 90 40.94 12.45 -3.22
CA LEU A 90 39.49 12.47 -3.43
C LEU A 90 39.00 13.82 -4.01
N ASP A 91 39.58 14.97 -3.65
CA ASP A 91 39.30 16.29 -4.28
C ASP A 91 39.72 16.30 -5.76
N CYS A 92 40.88 15.74 -6.06
CA CYS A 92 41.35 15.62 -7.44
C CYS A 92 40.44 14.69 -8.26
N LEU A 93 40.10 13.50 -7.74
CA LEU A 93 39.20 12.56 -8.41
C LEU A 93 37.82 13.16 -8.64
N GLN A 94 37.25 13.84 -7.63
CA GLN A 94 35.97 14.55 -7.77
C GLN A 94 36.02 15.51 -8.96
N LYS A 95 37.04 16.37 -9.05
CA LYS A 95 37.14 17.36 -10.12
C LYS A 95 37.39 16.73 -11.49
N LEU A 96 38.24 15.70 -11.55
CA LEU A 96 38.51 14.97 -12.79
C LEU A 96 37.24 14.33 -13.37
N ILE A 97 36.37 13.79 -12.49
CA ILE A 97 35.05 13.26 -12.88
C ILE A 97 34.09 14.39 -13.28
N ALA A 98 34.03 15.47 -12.49
CA ALA A 98 33.12 16.59 -12.74
C ALA A 98 33.37 17.26 -14.11
N TYR A 99 34.63 17.42 -14.51
CA TYR A 99 35.02 18.05 -15.78
C TYR A 99 35.13 17.07 -16.97
N GLY A 100 34.74 15.80 -16.79
CA GLY A 100 34.81 14.78 -17.85
C GLY A 100 36.23 14.53 -18.35
N HIS A 101 37.22 14.65 -17.46
CA HIS A 101 38.60 14.32 -17.76
C HIS A 101 38.84 12.82 -17.63
N ILE A 102 38.27 12.20 -16.60
CA ILE A 102 38.17 10.75 -16.43
C ILE A 102 36.75 10.33 -16.79
N THR A 103 36.63 9.37 -17.71
CA THR A 103 35.32 8.82 -18.10
C THR A 103 35.13 7.40 -17.60
N GLY A 104 36.22 6.63 -17.45
CA GLY A 104 36.18 5.28 -16.91
C GLY A 104 35.36 4.29 -17.73
N ASN A 105 35.13 4.58 -19.02
CA ASN A 105 34.42 3.72 -19.96
C ASN A 105 35.27 2.53 -20.43
N ALA A 106 36.59 2.58 -20.20
CA ALA A 106 37.50 1.49 -20.50
C ALA A 106 37.20 0.24 -19.63
N PRO A 107 37.33 -0.98 -20.18
CA PRO A 107 37.26 -2.20 -19.39
C PRO A 107 38.38 -2.23 -18.35
N ASP A 108 38.06 -2.68 -17.14
CA ASP A 108 39.06 -2.79 -16.07
C ASP A 108 40.08 -3.89 -16.41
N SER A 109 41.37 -3.53 -16.31
CA SER A 109 42.49 -4.44 -16.52
C SER A 109 42.64 -5.47 -15.39
N GLY A 110 42.07 -5.20 -14.21
CA GLY A 110 42.14 -6.07 -13.03
C GLY A 110 40.93 -6.97 -12.83
N ALA A 111 39.81 -6.74 -13.53
CA ALA A 111 38.57 -7.52 -13.37
C ALA A 111 37.79 -7.59 -14.70
N PRO A 112 37.81 -8.74 -15.40
CA PRO A 112 37.09 -8.88 -16.66
C PRO A 112 35.57 -8.68 -16.46
N GLY A 113 34.97 -7.78 -17.24
CA GLY A 113 33.53 -7.47 -17.20
C GLY A 113 33.14 -6.25 -16.37
N LYS A 114 34.05 -5.64 -15.60
CA LYS A 114 33.82 -4.36 -14.90
C LYS A 114 34.39 -3.18 -15.69
N ARG A 115 33.82 -1.99 -15.51
CA ARG A 115 34.37 -0.74 -16.06
C ARG A 115 35.37 -0.15 -15.07
N LEU A 116 36.35 0.62 -15.58
CA LEU A 116 37.30 1.33 -14.72
C LEU A 116 36.59 2.26 -13.72
N ILE A 117 35.45 2.85 -14.11
CA ILE A 117 34.69 3.69 -13.20
C ILE A 117 34.16 2.94 -11.97
N ASP A 118 33.81 1.65 -12.10
CA ASP A 118 33.31 0.84 -10.98
C ASP A 118 34.40 0.67 -9.92
N ARG A 119 35.64 0.40 -10.36
CA ARG A 119 36.82 0.27 -9.51
C ARG A 119 37.20 1.61 -8.85
N LEU A 120 37.09 2.71 -9.57
CA LEU A 120 37.32 4.05 -9.02
C LEU A 120 36.34 4.39 -7.91
N VAL A 121 35.05 4.16 -8.13
CA VAL A 121 34.01 4.39 -7.13
C VAL A 121 34.17 3.45 -5.93
N GLU A 122 34.54 2.18 -6.17
CA GLU A 122 34.88 1.23 -5.10
C GLU A 122 36.05 1.73 -4.26
N THR A 123 37.09 2.28 -4.90
CA THR A 123 38.24 2.89 -4.21
C THR A 123 37.83 4.09 -3.35
N ILE A 124 36.98 4.98 -3.88
CA ILE A 124 36.43 6.12 -3.12
C ILE A 124 35.62 5.62 -1.91
N CYS A 125 34.81 4.57 -2.08
CA CYS A 125 34.00 4.01 -1.01
C CYS A 125 34.86 3.36 0.09
N ASN A 126 35.94 2.68 -0.30
CA ASN A 126 36.88 2.02 0.62
C ASN A 126 37.71 2.99 1.47
N CYS A 127 37.71 4.29 1.16
CA CYS A 127 38.28 5.31 2.04
C CYS A 127 37.50 5.48 3.35
N PHE A 128 36.23 5.06 3.39
CA PHE A 128 35.44 5.06 4.61
C PHE A 128 35.62 3.73 5.35
N GLN A 129 36.21 3.79 6.55
CA GLN A 129 36.53 2.62 7.37
C GLN A 129 35.69 2.53 8.66
N GLY A 130 34.62 3.33 8.75
CA GLY A 130 33.80 3.45 9.95
C GLY A 130 33.92 4.80 10.66
N PRO A 131 33.40 4.94 11.88
CA PRO A 131 33.30 6.21 12.61
C PRO A 131 34.64 6.89 12.92
N GLN A 132 35.73 6.14 12.89
CA GLN A 132 37.11 6.61 13.11
C GLN A 132 37.74 7.29 11.89
N THR A 133 37.07 7.25 10.73
CA THR A 133 37.53 7.95 9.52
C THR A 133 37.56 9.46 9.78
N ASP A 134 38.62 10.14 9.37
CA ASP A 134 38.76 11.60 9.53
C ASP A 134 37.57 12.37 8.95
N GLU A 135 37.09 13.40 9.66
CA GLU A 135 35.88 14.14 9.29
C GLU A 135 36.02 14.87 7.94
N GLY A 136 37.22 15.36 7.61
CA GLY A 136 37.50 16.00 6.32
C GLY A 136 37.51 14.99 5.18
N VAL A 137 38.03 13.78 5.44
CA VAL A 137 37.96 12.65 4.49
C VAL A 137 36.52 12.23 4.25
N GLN A 138 35.71 12.05 5.31
CA GLN A 138 34.29 11.70 5.20
C GLN A 138 33.53 12.71 4.31
N LEU A 139 33.72 14.01 4.55
CA LEU A 139 33.09 15.06 3.74
C LEU A 139 33.50 14.98 2.26
N GLN A 140 34.78 14.69 2.01
CA GLN A 140 35.29 14.59 0.65
C GLN A 140 34.78 13.33 -0.07
N ILE A 141 34.58 12.21 0.64
CA ILE A 141 33.92 11.00 0.10
C ILE A 141 32.49 11.34 -0.30
N ILE A 142 31.71 12.00 0.57
CA ILE A 142 30.32 12.38 0.27
C ILE A 142 30.25 13.21 -1.03
N LYS A 143 31.13 14.22 -1.17
CA LYS A 143 31.19 15.08 -2.36
C LYS A 143 31.60 14.33 -3.62
N ALA A 144 32.63 13.49 -3.55
CA ALA A 144 33.11 12.71 -4.69
C ALA A 144 32.05 11.73 -5.19
N LEU A 145 31.36 11.05 -4.27
CA LEU A 145 30.27 10.14 -4.58
C LEU A 145 29.06 10.85 -5.19
N LEU A 146 28.68 12.02 -4.67
CA LEU A 146 27.62 12.83 -5.27
C LEU A 146 27.97 13.18 -6.71
N THR A 147 29.17 13.72 -6.94
CA THR A 147 29.66 14.04 -8.28
C THR A 147 29.65 12.81 -9.19
N ALA A 148 29.98 11.62 -8.68
CA ALA A 148 29.96 10.42 -9.49
C ALA A 148 28.56 10.04 -9.97
N VAL A 149 27.53 10.20 -9.12
CA VAL A 149 26.13 9.92 -9.48
C VAL A 149 25.54 11.02 -10.39
N THR A 150 25.90 12.28 -10.16
CA THR A 150 25.28 13.42 -10.87
C THR A 150 25.98 13.80 -12.17
N SER A 151 27.22 13.37 -12.38
CA SER A 151 28.00 13.72 -13.57
C SER A 151 27.31 13.27 -14.86
N PRO A 152 27.26 14.12 -15.90
CA PRO A 152 26.78 13.74 -17.22
C PRO A 152 27.84 13.00 -18.05
N HIS A 153 29.08 12.90 -17.54
CA HIS A 153 30.21 12.34 -18.27
C HIS A 153 30.49 10.88 -17.94
N ILE A 154 29.92 10.38 -16.84
CA ILE A 154 30.06 9.00 -16.40
C ILE A 154 28.71 8.41 -16.01
N GLU A 155 28.58 7.10 -16.19
CA GLU A 155 27.41 6.34 -15.77
C GLU A 155 27.87 5.13 -14.98
N ILE A 156 27.39 5.05 -13.74
CA ILE A 156 27.56 3.90 -12.85
C ILE A 156 26.21 3.20 -12.73
N HIS A 157 26.20 1.89 -12.61
CA HIS A 157 24.96 1.10 -12.58
C HIS A 157 25.03 -0.04 -11.55
N GLU A 158 23.86 -0.61 -11.27
CA GLU A 158 23.63 -1.82 -10.49
C GLU A 158 24.36 -1.83 -9.13
N GLY A 159 25.33 -2.74 -8.97
CA GLY A 159 26.09 -2.89 -7.73
C GLY A 159 26.86 -1.64 -7.34
N THR A 160 27.37 -0.89 -8.31
CA THR A 160 28.16 0.32 -8.07
C THR A 160 27.29 1.45 -7.53
N ILE A 161 26.09 1.67 -8.10
CA ILE A 161 25.11 2.63 -7.55
C ILE A 161 24.72 2.25 -6.11
N LEU A 162 24.43 0.97 -5.88
CA LEU A 162 24.06 0.50 -4.53
C LEU A 162 25.19 0.73 -3.53
N LEU A 163 26.44 0.48 -3.92
CA LEU A 163 27.61 0.72 -3.08
C LEU A 163 27.75 2.22 -2.76
N THR A 164 27.59 3.10 -3.75
CA THR A 164 27.66 4.55 -3.57
C THR A 164 26.61 5.05 -2.57
N VAL A 165 25.34 4.69 -2.76
CA VAL A 165 24.25 5.09 -1.88
C VAL A 165 24.47 4.51 -0.48
N ARG A 166 24.87 3.24 -0.37
CA ARG A 166 25.15 2.57 0.91
C ARG A 166 26.30 3.24 1.67
N THR A 167 27.38 3.61 1.00
CA THR A 167 28.52 4.27 1.66
C THR A 167 28.11 5.63 2.22
N CYS A 168 27.39 6.45 1.44
CA CYS A 168 26.90 7.75 1.93
C CYS A 168 25.92 7.57 3.11
N TYR A 169 25.05 6.56 3.04
CA TYR A 169 24.14 6.17 4.12
C TYR A 169 24.89 5.75 5.40
N ASN A 170 25.94 4.95 5.26
CA ASN A 170 26.77 4.53 6.39
C ASN A 170 27.53 5.70 7.01
N ILE A 171 28.02 6.65 6.21
CA ILE A 171 28.63 7.88 6.73
C ILE A 171 27.62 8.69 7.53
N TYR A 172 26.38 8.84 7.04
CA TYR A 172 25.30 9.48 7.79
C TYR A 172 25.10 8.85 9.17
N LEU A 173 25.06 7.51 9.24
CA LEU A 173 24.84 6.81 10.49
C LEU A 173 26.05 6.90 11.43
N ALA A 174 27.27 6.66 10.93
CA ALA A 174 28.49 6.50 11.72
C ALA A 174 29.19 7.81 12.09
N SER A 175 29.04 8.88 11.30
CA SER A 175 29.71 10.16 11.56
C SER A 175 29.32 10.71 12.93
N ARG A 176 30.28 11.26 13.66
CA ARG A 176 30.03 12.03 14.90
C ARG A 176 29.85 13.53 14.61
N ASN A 177 30.22 13.98 13.42
CA ASN A 177 30.09 15.36 13.00
C ASN A 177 28.72 15.62 12.37
N LEU A 178 27.95 16.55 12.97
CA LEU A 178 26.60 16.90 12.53
C LEU A 178 26.56 17.53 11.13
N ILE A 179 27.60 18.26 10.72
CA ILE A 179 27.72 18.81 9.36
C ILE A 179 27.84 17.66 8.36
N ASN A 180 28.69 16.66 8.65
CA ASN A 180 28.83 15.48 7.79
C ASN A 180 27.53 14.66 7.73
N GLN A 181 26.84 14.48 8.86
CA GLN A 181 25.54 13.79 8.87
C GLN A 181 24.52 14.55 8.00
N THR A 182 24.37 15.85 8.20
CA THR A 182 23.41 16.68 7.45
C THR A 182 23.75 16.71 5.96
N THR A 183 25.04 16.83 5.62
CA THR A 183 25.52 16.81 4.22
C THR A 183 25.29 15.45 3.56
N ALA A 184 25.57 14.35 4.28
CA ALA A 184 25.30 13.00 3.79
C ALA A 184 23.81 12.76 3.54
N LYS A 185 22.94 13.20 4.45
CA LYS A 185 21.49 13.11 4.29
C LYS A 185 21.01 13.87 3.05
N ALA A 186 21.43 15.12 2.88
CA ALA A 186 21.09 15.92 1.69
C ALA A 186 21.62 15.28 0.40
N THR A 187 22.84 14.74 0.44
CA THR A 187 23.47 14.03 -0.68
C THR A 187 22.68 12.78 -1.08
N LEU A 188 22.22 11.98 -0.11
CA LEU A 188 21.38 10.82 -0.37
C LEU A 188 20.10 11.20 -1.10
N THR A 189 19.38 12.23 -0.65
CA THR A 189 18.19 12.73 -1.32
C THR A 189 18.49 13.17 -2.76
N GLN A 190 19.59 13.90 -2.97
CA GLN A 190 20.00 14.33 -4.32
C GLN A 190 20.35 13.16 -5.23
N MET A 191 21.09 12.15 -4.74
CA MET A 191 21.41 10.94 -5.49
C MET A 191 20.15 10.22 -5.93
N LEU A 192 19.19 10.02 -5.01
CA LEU A 192 17.91 9.37 -5.32
C LEU A 192 17.14 10.17 -6.38
N ASN A 193 16.98 11.47 -6.19
CA ASN A 193 16.26 12.30 -7.15
C ASN A 193 16.87 12.21 -8.55
N VAL A 194 18.20 12.19 -8.67
CA VAL A 194 18.89 12.03 -9.96
C VAL A 194 18.66 10.64 -10.56
N ILE A 195 18.77 9.57 -9.76
CA ILE A 195 18.53 8.19 -10.23
C ILE A 195 17.12 8.05 -10.80
N PHE A 196 16.10 8.50 -10.06
CA PHE A 196 14.71 8.43 -10.47
C PHE A 196 14.41 9.36 -11.66
N THR A 197 14.93 10.59 -11.66
CA THR A 197 14.74 11.52 -12.79
C THR A 197 15.37 10.98 -14.08
N ARG A 198 16.56 10.37 -14.01
CA ARG A 198 17.21 9.75 -15.18
C ARG A 198 16.37 8.59 -15.72
N MET A 199 15.81 7.76 -14.84
CA MET A 199 14.90 6.69 -15.23
C MET A 199 13.66 7.24 -15.95
N GLU A 200 13.01 8.27 -15.41
CA GLU A 200 11.81 8.88 -16.01
C GLU A 200 12.13 9.52 -17.38
N ASN A 201 13.21 10.30 -17.48
CA ASN A 201 13.61 10.95 -18.73
C ASN A 201 13.95 9.94 -19.84
N GLN A 202 14.53 8.79 -19.48
CA GLN A 202 14.85 7.75 -20.44
C GLN A 202 13.58 7.16 -21.08
N ALA A 203 12.51 6.94 -20.31
CA ALA A 203 11.26 6.43 -20.86
C ALA A 203 10.58 7.43 -21.81
N VAL A 204 10.64 8.73 -21.50
CA VAL A 204 10.11 9.78 -22.38
C VAL A 204 10.82 9.76 -23.74
N SER A 205 12.15 9.62 -23.75
CA SER A 205 12.93 9.58 -25.00
C SER A 205 12.61 8.37 -25.89
N MET A 206 12.28 7.22 -25.29
CA MET A 206 11.83 6.05 -26.05
C MET A 206 10.45 6.30 -26.68
N ASN A 207 9.50 6.87 -25.95
CA ASN A 207 8.15 7.14 -26.48
C ASN A 207 8.16 8.15 -27.63
N SER A 208 9.01 9.18 -27.60
CA SER A 208 9.19 10.09 -28.75
C SER A 208 9.83 9.42 -29.96
N SER A 209 10.71 8.43 -29.75
CA SER A 209 11.34 7.69 -30.85
C SER A 209 10.35 6.76 -31.55
N TYR A 210 9.47 6.10 -30.80
CA TYR A 210 8.33 5.36 -31.37
C TYR A 210 7.31 6.30 -32.02
N SER A 211 7.23 7.57 -31.57
CA SER A 211 6.28 8.50 -32.17
C SER A 211 6.67 8.91 -33.60
N LEU A 212 7.97 9.16 -33.83
CA LEU A 212 8.45 9.40 -35.19
C LEU A 212 8.37 8.14 -36.06
N SER A 213 8.50 6.94 -35.48
CA SER A 213 8.37 5.68 -36.23
C SER A 213 7.00 5.53 -36.88
N TRP A 214 5.90 5.84 -36.18
CA TRP A 214 4.56 5.74 -36.77
C TRP A 214 4.29 6.80 -37.84
N GLU A 215 4.86 8.00 -37.72
CA GLU A 215 4.77 9.02 -38.77
C GLU A 215 5.51 8.57 -40.04
N VAL A 216 6.68 7.94 -39.88
CA VAL A 216 7.47 7.41 -40.99
C VAL A 216 6.84 6.15 -41.60
N ASP A 217 6.30 5.24 -40.80
CA ASP A 217 5.61 4.03 -41.27
C ASP A 217 4.26 4.37 -41.95
N ALA A 218 3.55 5.39 -41.47
CA ALA A 218 2.36 5.91 -42.14
C ALA A 218 2.69 6.57 -43.50
N LEU A 219 3.82 7.31 -43.59
CA LEU A 219 4.33 7.84 -44.85
C LEU A 219 4.79 6.73 -45.80
N ILE A 220 5.50 5.72 -45.32
CA ILE A 220 5.93 4.56 -46.10
C ILE A 220 4.71 3.78 -46.61
N GLY A 221 3.68 3.59 -45.77
CA GLY A 221 2.41 2.98 -46.16
C GLY A 221 1.66 3.79 -47.24
N PHE A 222 1.68 5.12 -47.14
CA PHE A 222 1.12 6.01 -48.16
C PHE A 222 1.88 5.91 -49.50
N PHE A 223 3.22 5.89 -49.48
CA PHE A 223 4.05 5.73 -50.68
C PHE A 223 3.93 4.33 -51.31
N MET A 224 3.82 3.27 -50.51
CA MET A 224 3.60 1.90 -50.99
C MET A 224 2.22 1.72 -51.63
N SER A 225 1.18 2.36 -51.07
CA SER A 225 -0.17 2.36 -51.64
C SER A 225 -0.22 3.12 -52.99
N LEU A 226 0.48 4.25 -53.09
CA LEU A 226 0.62 5.00 -54.35
C LEU A 226 1.38 4.20 -55.41
N ALA A 227 2.44 3.48 -55.02
CA ALA A 227 3.18 2.59 -55.92
C ALA A 227 2.32 1.42 -56.41
N PHE A 228 1.46 0.86 -55.56
CA PHE A 228 0.55 -0.22 -55.91
C PHE A 228 -0.55 0.24 -56.90
N TRP A 229 -1.04 1.47 -56.77
CA TRP A 229 -2.06 2.02 -57.69
C TRP A 229 -1.48 2.44 -59.05
N VAL A 230 -0.20 2.83 -59.12
CA VAL A 230 0.45 3.26 -60.37
C VAL A 230 0.98 2.09 -61.19
N ILE A 231 1.40 1.00 -60.56
CA ILE A 231 2.08 -0.12 -61.24
C ILE A 231 1.12 -1.27 -61.62
N TYR A 232 -0.08 -1.35 -61.02
CA TYR A 232 -0.98 -2.49 -61.14
C TYR A 232 -2.22 -2.27 -62.05
N PRO A 233 -2.02 -1.85 -63.31
CA PRO A 233 -2.92 -2.38 -64.36
C PRO A 233 -2.18 -2.81 -65.64
N LEU A 234 -1.04 -3.49 -65.51
CA LEU A 234 -0.29 -4.05 -66.65
C LEU A 234 0.32 -5.43 -66.34
N ASN A 235 -0.52 -6.41 -65.97
CA ASN A 235 -0.37 -7.82 -66.37
C ASN A 235 -1.40 -8.70 -65.63
N CYS A 236 -2.55 -8.91 -66.24
CA CYS A 236 -3.42 -10.04 -65.95
C CYS A 236 -3.77 -10.70 -67.28
N THR A 237 -2.94 -11.64 -67.73
CA THR A 237 -3.35 -12.67 -68.69
C THR A 237 -2.47 -13.89 -68.54
N VAL A 238 -3.15 -15.04 -68.50
CA VAL A 238 -2.67 -16.42 -68.64
C VAL A 238 -2.41 -17.19 -67.35
N SER A 239 -3.37 -18.09 -67.13
CA SER A 239 -3.55 -19.10 -66.10
C SER A 239 -2.65 -20.32 -66.33
N ASN A 240 -2.39 -21.01 -65.21
CA ASN A 240 -2.23 -22.46 -65.03
C ASN A 240 -1.28 -23.23 -65.96
N LEU A 241 -0.22 -23.79 -65.35
CA LEU A 241 0.22 -25.16 -65.62
C LEU A 241 0.96 -25.74 -64.41
N THR A 242 0.62 -26.99 -64.14
CA THR A 242 0.98 -27.92 -63.08
C THR A 242 2.46 -28.36 -63.09
N GLY A 243 2.99 -28.79 -61.93
CA GLY A 243 3.94 -29.92 -61.90
C GLY A 243 5.02 -29.96 -60.81
N LEU A 244 4.89 -30.95 -59.92
CA LEU A 244 5.92 -31.89 -59.41
C LEU A 244 6.87 -31.50 -58.24
N ASP A 245 6.61 -32.19 -57.11
CA ASP A 245 7.49 -33.03 -56.26
C ASP A 245 8.97 -32.67 -56.00
N GLN A 246 9.36 -32.65 -54.71
CA GLN A 246 10.18 -33.72 -54.07
C GLN A 246 10.46 -33.47 -52.56
N ASN A 247 9.90 -34.36 -51.71
CA ASN A 247 10.50 -35.15 -50.59
C ASN A 247 11.46 -34.51 -49.55
N SER A 248 11.08 -34.50 -48.25
CA SER A 248 11.45 -35.44 -47.14
C SER A 248 12.80 -35.08 -46.46
N ASP A 249 13.08 -35.15 -45.16
CA ASP A 249 12.46 -35.84 -44.02
C ASP A 249 13.17 -35.44 -42.69
N SER A 250 12.42 -35.52 -41.58
CA SER A 250 12.75 -35.91 -40.18
C SER A 250 14.10 -35.64 -39.45
N GLU A 251 13.92 -35.12 -38.22
CA GLU A 251 14.53 -35.48 -36.91
C GLU A 251 16.05 -35.39 -36.63
N SER A 252 16.44 -34.62 -35.61
CA SER A 252 16.87 -35.16 -34.29
C SER A 252 17.38 -34.09 -33.31
N LYS A 253 17.09 -34.32 -32.03
CA LYS A 253 17.47 -33.55 -30.82
C LYS A 253 18.96 -33.70 -30.49
N VAL A 254 19.60 -32.60 -30.05
CA VAL A 254 20.80 -32.64 -29.19
C VAL A 254 20.72 -31.54 -28.13
N ALA A 255 20.86 -31.91 -26.85
CA ALA A 255 20.99 -31.01 -25.71
C ALA A 255 22.49 -30.76 -25.35
N PRO A 256 22.87 -29.60 -24.78
CA PRO A 256 24.23 -29.37 -24.26
C PRO A 256 24.33 -29.39 -22.72
N PRO A 257 25.57 -29.43 -22.14
CA PRO A 257 25.91 -30.31 -21.03
C PRO A 257 26.00 -29.66 -19.64
N VAL A 258 25.96 -30.54 -18.63
CA VAL A 258 26.17 -30.30 -17.19
C VAL A 258 27.67 -30.40 -16.86
N VAL A 259 28.20 -29.45 -16.09
CA VAL A 259 29.55 -29.54 -15.48
C VAL A 259 29.41 -29.51 -13.96
N ARG A 260 29.90 -30.58 -13.31
CA ARG A 260 30.09 -30.72 -11.86
C ARG A 260 31.47 -30.18 -11.46
N ALA A 261 31.59 -29.61 -10.26
CA ALA A 261 32.88 -29.43 -9.59
C ALA A 261 32.73 -29.65 -8.08
N ASP A 262 33.58 -30.53 -7.56
CA ASP A 262 33.67 -31.01 -6.18
C ASP A 262 34.27 -29.97 -5.22
N THR A 263 33.85 -30.03 -3.95
CA THR A 263 34.36 -29.20 -2.85
C THR A 263 35.18 -30.06 -1.89
N GLN A 264 36.46 -29.72 -1.68
CA GLN A 264 37.29 -30.23 -0.57
C GLN A 264 37.48 -29.14 0.50
N HIS A 265 37.37 -29.58 1.76
CA HIS A 265 37.51 -28.82 3.01
C HIS A 265 38.95 -28.31 3.28
N MET A 266 39.09 -27.11 3.88
CA MET A 266 39.75 -26.87 5.19
C MET A 266 39.62 -25.41 5.69
N ASN A 267 39.74 -25.28 7.02
CA ASN A 267 39.31 -24.24 7.97
C ASN A 267 39.95 -22.84 7.91
N GLY A 268 39.20 -21.82 8.41
CA GLY A 268 39.74 -20.85 9.38
C GLY A 268 39.41 -19.36 9.21
N VAL A 269 38.72 -18.81 10.23
CA VAL A 269 38.66 -17.39 10.67
C VAL A 269 37.45 -16.54 10.24
N VAL A 270 36.86 -15.94 11.27
CA VAL A 270 35.56 -15.26 11.43
C VAL A 270 35.61 -13.83 10.88
N ASP A 271 34.59 -13.40 10.12
CA ASP A 271 34.23 -11.98 10.05
C ASP A 271 32.76 -11.73 9.63
N ASP A 272 32.10 -10.86 10.39
CA ASP A 272 30.68 -10.50 10.35
C ASP A 272 30.29 -9.73 9.07
N ARG A 273 29.97 -10.47 8.00
CA ARG A 273 29.24 -9.95 6.83
C ARG A 273 27.89 -10.63 6.76
N ALA A 274 26.86 -9.97 7.29
CA ALA A 274 25.47 -10.36 7.08
C ALA A 274 25.19 -10.49 5.57
N SER A 275 25.18 -11.73 5.12
CA SER A 275 24.96 -12.13 3.74
C SER A 275 23.51 -11.86 3.37
N VAL A 276 23.32 -11.15 2.27
CA VAL A 276 22.05 -11.15 1.56
C VAL A 276 21.87 -12.58 1.07
N SER A 277 20.96 -13.33 1.69
CA SER A 277 20.76 -14.75 1.36
C SER A 277 20.47 -14.90 -0.14
N SER A 278 21.23 -15.77 -0.80
CA SER A 278 21.17 -16.04 -2.24
C SER A 278 19.83 -16.65 -2.70
N THR A 279 18.97 -17.03 -1.76
CA THR A 279 17.62 -17.56 -1.97
C THR A 279 16.61 -16.52 -2.48
N ASP A 280 16.81 -15.22 -2.20
CA ASP A 280 15.90 -14.15 -2.66
C ASP A 280 16.09 -13.78 -4.14
N ILE A 281 17.20 -14.16 -4.76
CA ILE A 281 17.54 -13.77 -6.15
C ILE A 281 16.91 -14.75 -7.16
N MET A 282 16.72 -16.02 -6.77
CA MET A 282 16.19 -17.05 -7.67
C MET A 282 14.68 -16.96 -7.89
N ASN A 283 13.91 -16.33 -6.99
CA ASN A 283 12.45 -16.30 -7.11
C ASN A 283 11.89 -15.13 -7.95
N ILE A 284 12.74 -14.22 -8.45
CA ILE A 284 12.34 -13.08 -9.29
C ILE A 284 12.68 -13.31 -10.79
N GLN A 285 13.44 -14.36 -11.12
CA GLN A 285 13.85 -14.62 -12.50
C GLN A 285 12.75 -15.16 -13.43
N THR A 286 11.50 -15.28 -12.97
CA THR A 286 10.45 -15.99 -13.74
C THR A 286 9.22 -15.16 -14.13
N ALA A 287 9.22 -13.82 -14.15
CA ALA A 287 8.02 -13.12 -14.70
C ALA A 287 8.16 -11.72 -15.37
N ALA A 288 9.17 -10.88 -15.14
CA ALA A 288 9.27 -9.60 -15.87
C ALA A 288 10.70 -9.04 -15.95
N ARG A 289 11.15 -8.70 -17.17
CA ARG A 289 12.45 -8.05 -17.43
C ARG A 289 12.30 -6.53 -17.33
N PHE A 290 13.22 -5.86 -16.64
CA PHE A 290 13.36 -4.39 -16.78
C PHE A 290 13.67 -4.05 -18.23
N SER A 291 13.00 -3.04 -18.79
CA SER A 291 13.26 -2.64 -20.17
C SER A 291 14.58 -1.87 -20.31
N HIS A 292 15.05 -1.26 -19.22
CA HIS A 292 16.29 -0.50 -19.20
C HIS A 292 17.06 -0.63 -17.88
N ILE A 293 18.39 -0.50 -17.93
CA ILE A 293 19.27 -0.60 -16.75
C ILE A 293 18.95 0.46 -15.68
N LEU A 294 18.55 1.67 -16.09
CA LEU A 294 18.17 2.75 -15.17
C LEU A 294 16.93 2.41 -14.32
N GLN A 295 15.98 1.63 -14.87
CA GLN A 295 14.84 1.15 -14.09
C GLN A 295 15.29 0.12 -13.05
N LYS A 296 16.23 -0.76 -13.42
CA LYS A 296 16.85 -1.73 -12.50
C LYS A 296 17.58 -1.01 -11.37
N ASP A 297 18.31 0.06 -11.67
CA ASP A 297 19.02 0.87 -10.68
C ASP A 297 18.06 1.50 -9.66
N ALA A 298 17.02 2.18 -10.14
CA ALA A 298 16.00 2.78 -9.29
C ALA A 298 15.28 1.73 -8.43
N PHE A 299 14.94 0.57 -9.01
CA PHE A 299 14.29 -0.53 -8.30
C PHE A 299 15.18 -1.10 -7.19
N LEU A 300 16.46 -1.34 -7.47
CA LEU A 300 17.40 -1.88 -6.50
C LEU A 300 17.58 -0.96 -5.30
N VAL A 301 17.66 0.35 -5.55
CA VAL A 301 17.79 1.36 -4.49
C VAL A 301 16.50 1.46 -3.67
N PHE A 302 15.34 1.53 -4.33
CA PHE A 302 14.03 1.54 -3.66
C PHE A 302 13.84 0.33 -2.75
N ARG A 303 14.06 -0.88 -3.28
CA ARG A 303 13.96 -2.13 -2.52
C ARG A 303 14.90 -2.14 -1.32
N SER A 304 16.12 -1.63 -1.48
CA SER A 304 17.10 -1.56 -0.38
C SER A 304 16.63 -0.64 0.75
N LEU A 305 16.03 0.52 0.41
CA LEU A 305 15.46 1.44 1.40
C LEU A 305 14.26 0.83 2.15
N CYS A 306 13.37 0.11 1.45
CA CYS A 306 12.28 -0.62 2.09
C CYS A 306 12.81 -1.68 3.09
N LYS A 307 13.81 -2.48 2.69
CA LYS A 307 14.41 -3.48 3.60
C LYS A 307 15.05 -2.82 4.83
N LEU A 308 15.71 -1.68 4.67
CA LEU A 308 16.31 -0.93 5.78
C LEU A 308 15.26 -0.36 6.74
N SER A 309 14.12 0.11 6.25
CA SER A 309 13.04 0.63 7.11
C SER A 309 12.33 -0.46 7.92
N MET A 310 12.48 -1.74 7.56
CA MET A 310 11.85 -2.88 8.25
C MET A 310 12.66 -3.45 9.43
N LYS A 311 13.93 -3.08 9.57
CA LYS A 311 14.79 -3.62 10.63
C LYS A 311 14.14 -3.42 12.02
N PRO A 312 14.08 -4.47 12.87
CA PRO A 312 13.54 -4.35 14.22
C PRO A 312 14.40 -3.38 15.06
N LEU A 313 13.77 -2.73 16.03
CA LEU A 313 14.48 -1.99 17.06
C LEU A 313 14.89 -2.97 18.16
N ALA A 314 15.94 -2.65 18.92
CA ALA A 314 16.39 -3.47 20.05
C ALA A 314 15.32 -3.57 21.15
N ASP A 315 15.32 -4.68 21.89
CA ASP A 315 14.42 -4.88 23.03
C ASP A 315 14.69 -3.86 24.13
N GLY A 316 13.69 -3.03 24.43
CA GLY A 316 13.77 -1.98 25.44
C GLY A 316 13.12 -0.67 25.00
N PRO A 317 13.13 0.36 25.86
CA PRO A 317 12.68 1.69 25.46
C PRO A 317 13.55 2.21 24.31
N PRO A 318 12.94 2.75 23.23
CA PRO A 318 13.69 3.18 22.05
C PRO A 318 14.63 4.34 22.41
N ASP A 319 15.94 4.15 22.24
CA ASP A 319 16.93 5.22 22.35
C ASP A 319 16.87 6.12 21.10
N PRO A 320 16.52 7.42 21.23
CA PRO A 320 16.50 8.37 20.11
C PRO A 320 17.82 8.48 19.35
N LYS A 321 18.94 8.13 20.00
CA LYS A 321 20.29 8.18 19.41
C LYS A 321 20.75 6.83 18.83
N SER A 322 19.95 5.78 18.97
CA SER A 322 20.30 4.45 18.44
C SER A 322 20.51 4.49 16.92
N HIS A 323 21.47 3.69 16.46
CA HIS A 323 21.77 3.57 15.04
C HIS A 323 20.59 2.99 14.27
N GLU A 324 19.85 2.05 14.87
CA GLU A 324 18.71 1.36 14.32
C GLU A 324 17.53 2.32 14.08
N LEU A 325 17.20 3.16 15.06
CA LEU A 325 16.11 4.13 14.92
C LEU A 325 16.46 5.21 13.88
N ARG A 326 17.68 5.76 13.95
CA ARG A 326 18.15 6.75 12.95
C ARG A 326 18.15 6.16 11.53
N SER A 327 18.58 4.92 11.37
CA SER A 327 18.53 4.16 10.12
C SER A 327 17.09 4.01 9.62
N LYS A 328 16.15 3.65 10.49
CA LYS A 328 14.73 3.53 10.14
C LYS A 328 14.14 4.87 9.70
N VAL A 329 14.34 5.93 10.48
CA VAL A 329 13.82 7.29 10.21
C VAL A 329 14.33 7.83 8.88
N VAL A 330 15.64 7.78 8.64
CA VAL A 330 16.21 8.30 7.38
C VAL A 330 15.73 7.48 6.18
N SER A 331 15.55 6.16 6.32
CA SER A 331 15.05 5.32 5.22
C SER A 331 13.62 5.69 4.85
N LEU A 332 12.74 5.91 5.84
CA LEU A 332 11.37 6.36 5.62
C LEU A 332 11.33 7.77 4.99
N GLN A 333 12.17 8.69 5.44
CA GLN A 333 12.27 10.04 4.85
C GLN A 333 12.72 9.99 3.38
N LEU A 334 13.68 9.14 3.04
CA LEU A 334 14.14 8.95 1.66
C LEU A 334 13.07 8.29 0.80
N LEU A 335 12.34 7.30 1.32
CA LEU A 335 11.19 6.68 0.63
C LEU A 335 10.08 7.70 0.37
N LEU A 336 9.74 8.53 1.36
CA LEU A 336 8.76 9.61 1.21
C LEU A 336 9.17 10.58 0.09
N SER A 337 10.44 11.01 0.06
CA SER A 337 10.97 11.89 -0.98
C SER A 337 10.85 11.27 -2.38
N VAL A 338 11.16 9.98 -2.52
CA VAL A 338 11.04 9.26 -3.80
C VAL A 338 9.57 9.20 -4.27
N LEU A 339 8.65 8.93 -3.35
CA LEU A 339 7.22 8.81 -3.67
C LEU A 339 6.59 10.17 -4.02
N GLN A 340 6.98 11.24 -3.33
CA GLN A 340 6.54 12.61 -3.64
C GLN A 340 7.06 13.08 -5.01
N GLY A 341 8.26 12.64 -5.40
CA GLY A 341 8.86 12.88 -6.71
C GLY A 341 8.53 11.82 -7.76
N ALA A 342 7.55 10.93 -7.52
CA ALA A 342 7.23 9.83 -8.41
C ALA A 342 6.77 10.32 -9.79
N GLY A 343 7.49 9.97 -10.86
CA GLY A 343 7.08 10.22 -12.23
C GLY A 343 6.16 9.14 -12.80
N PRO A 344 5.71 9.27 -14.06
CA PRO A 344 4.76 8.35 -14.69
C PRO A 344 5.25 6.89 -14.74
N VAL A 345 6.53 6.66 -15.01
CA VAL A 345 7.09 5.29 -15.08
C VAL A 345 7.02 4.64 -13.72
N PHE A 346 7.46 5.33 -12.66
CA PHE A 346 7.42 4.78 -11.31
C PHE A 346 5.98 4.52 -10.83
N ARG A 347 5.01 5.33 -11.26
CA ARG A 347 3.59 5.17 -10.89
C ARG A 347 2.91 3.98 -11.55
N THR A 348 3.26 3.67 -12.81
CA THR A 348 2.48 2.74 -13.65
C THR A 348 3.19 1.43 -13.96
N HIS A 349 4.52 1.41 -13.92
CA HIS A 349 5.26 0.22 -14.33
C HIS A 349 5.15 -0.90 -13.30
N GLU A 350 4.77 -2.10 -13.77
CA GLU A 350 4.37 -3.24 -12.95
C GLU A 350 5.41 -3.64 -11.89
N MET A 351 6.70 -3.66 -12.25
CA MET A 351 7.77 -3.97 -11.29
C MET A 351 7.84 -3.01 -10.10
N PHE A 352 7.57 -1.71 -10.30
CA PHE A 352 7.56 -0.75 -9.20
C PHE A 352 6.28 -0.85 -8.38
N VAL A 353 5.14 -1.06 -9.03
CA VAL A 353 3.87 -1.35 -8.35
C VAL A 353 4.00 -2.59 -7.46
N ASN A 354 4.56 -3.67 -7.99
CA ASN A 354 4.82 -4.90 -7.23
C ASN A 354 5.83 -4.68 -6.10
N ALA A 355 6.87 -3.85 -6.31
CA ALA A 355 7.79 -3.46 -5.24
C ALA A 355 7.09 -2.67 -4.12
N ILE A 356 6.17 -1.78 -4.47
CA ILE A 356 5.37 -1.04 -3.50
C ILE A 356 4.50 -2.01 -2.69
N LYS A 357 3.77 -2.91 -3.36
CA LYS A 357 2.92 -3.91 -2.70
C LYS A 357 3.73 -4.84 -1.78
N GLN A 358 4.83 -5.41 -2.27
CA GLN A 358 5.57 -6.48 -1.58
C GLN A 358 6.60 -5.97 -0.56
N TYR A 359 7.18 -4.79 -0.78
CA TYR A 359 8.21 -4.25 0.12
C TYR A 359 7.71 -3.06 0.91
N LEU A 360 7.15 -2.03 0.25
CA LEU A 360 6.79 -0.79 0.94
C LEU A 360 5.56 -0.96 1.83
N CYS A 361 4.46 -1.50 1.32
CA CYS A 361 3.24 -1.70 2.11
C CYS A 361 3.49 -2.64 3.30
N VAL A 362 4.29 -3.70 3.11
CA VAL A 362 4.70 -4.60 4.19
C VAL A 362 5.62 -3.90 5.21
N ALA A 363 6.48 -2.97 4.78
CA ALA A 363 7.27 -2.15 5.70
C ALA A 363 6.38 -1.20 6.51
N LEU A 364 5.40 -0.60 5.85
CA LEU A 364 4.45 0.33 6.46
C LEU A 364 3.48 -0.35 7.41
N SER A 365 3.07 -1.60 7.18
CA SER A 365 2.21 -2.31 8.15
C SER A 365 2.91 -2.56 9.49
N LYS A 366 4.23 -2.76 9.47
CA LYS A 366 5.03 -2.87 10.70
C LYS A 366 5.32 -1.51 11.34
N ASN A 367 5.64 -0.50 10.54
CA ASN A 367 6.00 0.83 11.05
C ASN A 367 4.77 1.68 11.41
N GLY A 368 3.61 1.37 10.83
CA GLY A 368 2.31 2.02 11.05
C GLY A 368 1.67 1.72 12.40
N VAL A 369 2.32 0.96 13.26
CA VAL A 369 1.93 0.69 14.65
C VAL A 369 3.12 0.84 15.60
N SER A 370 4.14 1.56 15.15
CA SER A 370 5.34 1.84 15.92
C SER A 370 5.01 2.69 17.15
N SER A 371 5.50 2.27 18.32
CA SER A 371 5.39 3.05 19.55
C SER A 371 6.20 4.35 19.53
N VAL A 372 7.11 4.53 18.56
CA VAL A 372 7.86 5.77 18.32
C VAL A 372 7.05 6.71 17.42
N PRO A 373 6.61 7.89 17.90
CA PRO A 373 5.76 8.80 17.13
C PRO A 373 6.37 9.26 15.80
N GLU A 374 7.66 9.57 15.74
CA GLU A 374 8.32 10.02 14.50
C GLU A 374 8.26 8.96 13.39
N VAL A 375 8.41 7.68 13.74
CA VAL A 375 8.31 6.56 12.78
C VAL A 375 6.87 6.39 12.31
N PHE A 376 5.91 6.52 13.23
CA PHE A 376 4.50 6.43 12.91
C PHE A 376 4.07 7.58 11.99
N GLU A 377 4.49 8.81 12.29
CA GLU A 377 4.20 10.01 11.48
C GLU A 377 4.70 9.87 10.05
N LEU A 378 5.96 9.44 9.87
CA LEU A 378 6.52 9.19 8.55
C LEU A 378 5.76 8.10 7.80
N SER A 379 5.31 7.06 8.52
CA SER A 379 4.51 5.98 7.91
C SER A 379 3.16 6.49 7.41
N LEU A 380 2.48 7.36 8.18
CA LEU A 380 1.24 8.01 7.78
C LEU A 380 1.46 8.95 6.59
N ALA A 381 2.54 9.73 6.57
CA ALA A 381 2.87 10.62 5.46
C ALA A 381 3.15 9.85 4.16
N ILE A 382 3.85 8.72 4.24
CA ILE A 382 4.06 7.82 3.11
C ILE A 382 2.73 7.24 2.63
N PHE A 383 1.88 6.78 3.55
CA PHE A 383 0.56 6.27 3.19
C PHE A 383 -0.30 7.31 2.45
N LEU A 384 -0.34 8.56 2.91
CA LEU A 384 -1.04 9.64 2.21
C LEU A 384 -0.52 9.84 0.79
N THR A 385 0.81 9.75 0.59
CA THR A 385 1.42 9.85 -0.74
C THR A 385 1.04 8.66 -1.62
N LEU A 386 0.98 7.44 -1.06
CA LEU A 386 0.49 6.25 -1.75
C LEU A 386 -0.97 6.38 -2.17
N LEU A 387 -1.82 6.93 -1.30
CA LEU A 387 -3.23 7.14 -1.62
C LEU A 387 -3.41 8.17 -2.74
N SER A 388 -2.60 9.24 -2.75
CA SER A 388 -2.67 10.28 -3.80
C SER A 388 -2.19 9.81 -5.17
N HIS A 389 -1.15 8.97 -5.24
CA HIS A 389 -0.49 8.64 -6.51
C HIS A 389 -0.65 7.19 -6.97
N PHE A 390 -0.98 6.26 -6.07
CA PHE A 390 -0.96 4.82 -6.32
C PHE A 390 -2.25 4.08 -5.93
N LYS A 391 -3.30 4.78 -5.49
CA LYS A 391 -4.55 4.13 -5.02
C LYS A 391 -5.14 3.12 -6.00
N VAL A 392 -5.06 3.41 -7.30
CA VAL A 392 -5.56 2.55 -8.38
C VAL A 392 -4.92 1.16 -8.40
N HIS A 393 -3.73 1.03 -7.80
CA HIS A 393 -2.99 -0.23 -7.73
C HIS A 393 -3.08 -0.90 -6.35
N LEU A 394 -3.65 -0.24 -5.34
CA LEU A 394 -3.48 -0.59 -3.92
C LEU A 394 -4.81 -0.89 -3.20
N LYS A 395 -5.87 -1.29 -3.91
CA LYS A 395 -7.20 -1.55 -3.32
C LYS A 395 -7.12 -2.41 -2.04
N MET A 396 -6.58 -3.62 -2.15
CA MET A 396 -6.50 -4.54 -1.00
C MET A 396 -5.58 -4.01 0.12
N GLN A 397 -4.48 -3.34 -0.24
CA GLN A 397 -3.55 -2.78 0.75
C GLN A 397 -4.19 -1.63 1.54
N ILE A 398 -4.93 -0.76 0.86
CA ILE A 398 -5.68 0.34 1.49
C ILE A 398 -6.70 -0.23 2.47
N GLU A 399 -7.43 -1.29 2.10
CA GLU A 399 -8.36 -1.95 3.03
C GLU A 399 -7.64 -2.41 4.30
N VAL A 400 -6.50 -3.10 4.18
CA VAL A 400 -5.72 -3.55 5.35
C VAL A 400 -5.27 -2.36 6.21
N PHE A 401 -4.79 -1.26 5.62
CA PHE A 401 -4.39 -0.06 6.38
C PHE A 401 -5.54 0.58 7.14
N PHE A 402 -6.68 0.78 6.49
CA PHE A 402 -7.84 1.36 7.15
C PHE A 402 -8.38 0.45 8.24
N ARG A 403 -8.58 -0.83 7.92
CA ARG A 403 -9.25 -1.80 8.78
C ARG A 403 -8.42 -2.20 10.00
N GLU A 404 -7.14 -2.49 9.80
CA GLU A 404 -6.27 -3.08 10.83
C GLU A 404 -5.40 -2.06 11.57
N ILE A 405 -5.22 -0.85 11.01
CA ILE A 405 -4.37 0.17 11.61
C ILE A 405 -5.20 1.37 12.02
N PHE A 406 -5.81 2.10 11.07
CA PHE A 406 -6.47 3.37 11.41
C PHE A 406 -7.69 3.17 12.29
N LEU A 407 -8.67 2.38 11.84
CA LEU A 407 -9.91 2.17 12.57
C LEU A 407 -9.64 1.42 13.88
N THR A 408 -8.77 0.40 13.89
CA THR A 408 -8.42 -0.31 15.12
C THR A 408 -7.77 0.60 16.17
N ILE A 409 -6.86 1.51 15.79
CA ILE A 409 -6.28 2.49 16.73
C ILE A 409 -7.36 3.43 17.30
N LEU A 410 -8.34 3.84 16.50
CA LEU A 410 -9.44 4.68 16.97
C LEU A 410 -10.39 3.94 17.91
N GLU A 411 -10.78 2.71 17.56
CA GLU A 411 -11.71 1.85 18.30
C GLU A 411 -11.10 1.36 19.63
N THR A 412 -9.82 1.02 19.64
CA THR A 412 -9.17 0.40 20.80
C THR A 412 -9.02 1.42 21.93
N SER A 413 -9.46 1.03 23.13
CA SER A 413 -9.43 1.89 24.32
C SER A 413 -8.00 2.07 24.87
N SER A 414 -7.13 1.08 24.76
CA SER A 414 -5.73 1.15 25.21
C SER A 414 -4.86 2.17 24.45
N SER A 415 -5.28 2.57 23.24
CA SER A 415 -4.48 3.40 22.34
C SER A 415 -4.16 4.78 22.91
N SER A 416 -2.91 5.24 22.71
CA SER A 416 -2.46 6.52 23.25
C SER A 416 -3.12 7.71 22.55
N PHE A 417 -3.23 8.83 23.27
CA PHE A 417 -3.75 10.08 22.71
C PHE A 417 -2.97 10.50 21.46
N GLU A 418 -1.63 10.42 21.47
CA GLU A 418 -0.80 10.82 20.34
C GLU A 418 -1.11 9.99 19.08
N HIS A 419 -1.26 8.67 19.20
CA HIS A 419 -1.58 7.82 18.05
C HIS A 419 -2.98 8.12 17.50
N LYS A 420 -4.00 8.24 18.38
CA LYS A 420 -5.35 8.62 17.97
C LYS A 420 -5.36 9.99 17.28
N TRP A 421 -4.64 10.95 17.84
CA TRP A 421 -4.52 12.30 17.29
C TRP A 421 -3.94 12.29 15.88
N MET A 422 -2.81 11.59 15.68
CA MET A 422 -2.15 11.49 14.37
C MET A 422 -3.01 10.74 13.33
N VAL A 423 -3.73 9.70 13.73
CA VAL A 423 -4.67 8.99 12.86
C VAL A 423 -5.82 9.90 12.44
N ILE A 424 -6.47 10.60 13.37
CA ILE A 424 -7.57 11.51 13.01
C ILE A 424 -7.06 12.63 12.11
N GLN A 425 -5.89 13.21 12.38
CA GLN A 425 -5.29 14.22 11.49
C GLN A 425 -5.08 13.69 10.07
N THR A 426 -4.62 12.45 9.95
CA THR A 426 -4.43 11.78 8.65
C THR A 426 -5.76 11.55 7.95
N LEU A 427 -6.76 11.03 8.67
CA LEU A 427 -8.11 10.81 8.15
C LEU A 427 -8.77 12.12 7.74
N THR A 428 -8.58 13.23 8.47
CA THR A 428 -9.10 14.55 8.08
C THR A 428 -8.51 15.00 6.75
N ARG A 429 -7.22 14.74 6.48
CA ARG A 429 -6.60 15.05 5.18
C ARG A 429 -7.16 14.18 4.05
N ILE A 430 -7.42 12.90 4.32
CA ILE A 430 -8.05 12.00 3.34
C ILE A 430 -9.48 12.47 3.04
N CYS A 431 -10.23 12.79 4.10
CA CYS A 431 -11.61 13.27 4.02
C CYS A 431 -11.74 14.74 3.58
N ALA A 432 -10.65 15.38 3.15
CA ALA A 432 -10.67 16.69 2.51
C ALA A 432 -10.61 16.59 0.98
N ASP A 433 -10.40 15.39 0.42
CA ASP A 433 -10.45 15.12 -1.01
C ASP A 433 -11.78 14.43 -1.36
N ALA A 434 -12.67 15.15 -2.06
CA ALA A 434 -13.99 14.65 -2.41
C ALA A 434 -13.94 13.36 -3.26
N GLN A 435 -13.01 13.27 -4.22
CA GLN A 435 -12.84 12.07 -5.03
C GLN A 435 -12.44 10.89 -4.16
N CYS A 436 -11.51 11.09 -3.23
CA CYS A 436 -11.04 10.01 -2.36
C CYS A 436 -12.16 9.48 -1.46
N VAL A 437 -13.02 10.34 -0.91
CA VAL A 437 -14.14 9.94 -0.05
C VAL A 437 -15.15 9.07 -0.81
N VAL A 438 -15.52 9.47 -2.03
CA VAL A 438 -16.46 8.69 -2.86
C VAL A 438 -15.81 7.39 -3.36
N ASP A 439 -14.53 7.42 -3.76
CA ASP A 439 -13.80 6.22 -4.15
C ASP A 439 -13.75 5.18 -3.02
N ILE A 440 -13.58 5.60 -1.75
CA ILE A 440 -13.62 4.68 -0.61
C ILE A 440 -14.98 4.01 -0.51
N TYR A 441 -16.07 4.75 -0.67
CA TYR A 441 -17.41 4.16 -0.63
C TYR A 441 -17.64 3.15 -1.76
N VAL A 442 -17.32 3.53 -3.01
CA VAL A 442 -17.55 2.69 -4.20
C VAL A 442 -16.70 1.42 -4.17
N ASN A 443 -15.44 1.50 -3.76
CA ASN A 443 -14.53 0.34 -3.83
C ASN A 443 -14.62 -0.62 -2.65
N TYR A 444 -15.11 -0.19 -1.49
CA TYR A 444 -15.07 -0.99 -0.27
C TYR A 444 -16.47 -1.26 0.29
N ASP A 445 -17.28 -0.22 0.49
CA ASP A 445 -18.64 -0.40 1.01
C ASP A 445 -19.56 -1.04 -0.03
N CYS A 446 -19.35 -0.75 -1.31
CA CYS A 446 -20.09 -1.34 -2.42
C CYS A 446 -19.38 -2.54 -3.09
N ASP A 447 -18.54 -3.25 -2.33
CA ASP A 447 -17.94 -4.53 -2.74
C ASP A 447 -18.31 -5.61 -1.71
N LEU A 448 -18.85 -6.74 -2.18
CA LEU A 448 -19.36 -7.82 -1.33
C LEU A 448 -18.27 -8.47 -0.46
N ASN A 449 -17.02 -8.47 -0.94
CA ASN A 449 -15.90 -9.15 -0.30
C ASN A 449 -15.00 -8.22 0.52
N ALA A 450 -15.18 -6.90 0.40
CA ALA A 450 -14.39 -5.91 1.12
C ALA A 450 -15.09 -5.45 2.40
N ALA A 451 -14.33 -4.89 3.35
CA ALA A 451 -14.91 -4.25 4.55
C ALA A 451 -15.66 -2.94 4.24
N ASN A 452 -16.70 -2.61 5.02
CA ASN A 452 -17.34 -1.28 4.98
C ASN A 452 -16.44 -0.22 5.64
N ILE A 453 -15.51 0.36 4.88
CA ILE A 453 -14.55 1.35 5.39
C ILE A 453 -15.22 2.69 5.64
N PHE A 454 -16.04 3.18 4.72
CA PHE A 454 -16.69 4.50 4.82
C PHE A 454 -17.67 4.53 5.99
N GLU A 455 -18.57 3.55 6.08
CA GLU A 455 -19.54 3.45 7.15
C GLU A 455 -18.87 3.35 8.54
N ARG A 456 -17.84 2.51 8.68
CA ARG A 456 -17.09 2.39 9.96
C ARG A 456 -16.38 3.69 10.32
N LEU A 457 -15.73 4.34 9.34
CA LEU A 457 -15.05 5.62 9.54
C LEU A 457 -15.99 6.69 10.11
N VAL A 458 -17.18 6.86 9.53
CA VAL A 458 -18.18 7.83 10.01
C VAL A 458 -18.64 7.47 11.43
N ASN A 459 -18.91 6.19 11.69
CA ASN A 459 -19.36 5.72 12.99
C ASN A 459 -18.32 5.97 14.11
N ASP A 460 -17.04 5.69 13.85
CA ASP A 460 -16.00 5.87 14.87
C ASP A 460 -15.67 7.34 15.11
N LEU A 461 -15.63 8.15 14.04
CA LEU A 461 -15.50 9.60 14.17
C LEU A 461 -16.70 10.20 14.94
N SER A 462 -17.92 9.70 14.72
CA SER A 462 -19.10 10.12 15.48
C SER A 462 -18.96 9.80 16.97
N LYS A 463 -18.52 8.59 17.34
CA LYS A 463 -18.28 8.23 18.75
C LYS A 463 -17.25 9.16 19.41
N ILE A 464 -16.17 9.50 18.69
CA ILE A 464 -15.12 10.42 19.17
C ILE A 464 -15.69 11.84 19.32
N ALA A 465 -16.45 12.32 18.33
CA ALA A 465 -17.09 13.63 18.34
C ALA A 465 -18.15 13.81 19.45
N GLN A 466 -18.74 12.71 19.93
CA GLN A 466 -19.65 12.72 21.07
C GLN A 466 -18.93 12.89 22.42
N GLY A 467 -17.60 12.68 22.49
CA GLY A 467 -16.83 12.86 23.71
C GLY A 467 -17.23 11.92 24.85
N ARG A 468 -17.68 10.70 24.52
CA ARG A 468 -18.04 9.65 25.50
C ARG A 468 -16.95 8.58 25.66
N SER A 469 -15.88 8.69 24.89
CA SER A 469 -14.77 7.74 24.86
C SER A 469 -13.67 8.02 25.89
N GLY A 470 -13.65 9.18 26.57
CA GLY A 470 -12.55 9.57 27.46
C GLY A 470 -12.68 9.17 28.93
N GLN A 471 -13.86 8.82 29.41
CA GLN A 471 -14.07 8.52 30.84
C GLN A 471 -13.31 7.28 31.36
N GLU A 472 -12.89 6.36 30.49
CA GLU A 472 -12.22 5.11 30.91
C GLU A 472 -10.68 5.18 30.89
N LEU A 473 -10.05 6.28 30.41
CA LEU A 473 -8.72 6.16 29.76
C LEU A 473 -7.64 7.19 30.10
N GLY A 474 -7.61 7.80 31.29
CA GLY A 474 -6.46 8.61 31.73
C GLY A 474 -6.04 9.77 30.80
N MET A 475 -6.88 10.12 29.82
CA MET A 475 -6.73 11.31 28.97
C MET A 475 -7.19 12.51 29.79
N THR A 476 -6.48 13.63 29.66
CA THR A 476 -6.92 14.87 30.28
C THR A 476 -8.19 15.39 29.59
N PRO A 477 -9.07 16.12 30.30
CA PRO A 477 -10.25 16.73 29.68
C PRO A 477 -9.91 17.61 28.47
N LEU A 478 -8.74 18.26 28.46
CA LEU A 478 -8.26 19.07 27.33
C LEU A 478 -7.91 18.20 26.10
N GLN A 479 -7.29 17.04 26.32
CA GLN A 479 -6.99 16.08 25.25
C GLN A 479 -8.27 15.49 24.67
N GLU A 480 -9.25 15.15 25.51
CA GLU A 480 -10.56 14.67 25.06
C GLU A 480 -11.28 15.75 24.23
N LEU A 481 -11.30 17.00 24.72
CA LEU A 481 -11.86 18.12 23.96
C LEU A 481 -11.15 18.32 22.61
N SER A 482 -9.82 18.18 22.58
CA SER A 482 -9.04 18.30 21.33
C SER A 482 -9.43 17.21 20.33
N LEU A 483 -9.49 15.93 20.76
CA LEU A 483 -9.94 14.83 19.91
C LEU A 483 -11.36 15.04 19.42
N ARG A 484 -12.25 15.52 20.29
CA ARG A 484 -13.64 15.85 19.95
C ARG A 484 -13.72 16.89 18.83
N LYS A 485 -12.99 18.00 18.95
CA LYS A 485 -12.91 19.04 17.92
C LYS A 485 -12.41 18.49 16.60
N LYS A 486 -11.32 17.72 16.62
CA LYS A 486 -10.75 17.13 15.41
C LYS A 486 -11.67 16.09 14.76
N GLY A 487 -12.37 15.28 15.57
CA GLY A 487 -13.39 14.35 15.10
C GLY A 487 -14.54 15.06 14.40
N LEU A 488 -15.06 16.15 14.99
CA LEU A 488 -16.09 16.99 14.37
C LEU A 488 -15.60 17.64 13.08
N GLU A 489 -14.38 18.19 13.06
CA GLU A 489 -13.78 18.76 11.84
C GLU A 489 -13.72 17.73 10.71
N CYS A 490 -13.34 16.49 11.02
CA CYS A 490 -13.30 15.39 10.05
C CYS A 490 -14.70 15.05 9.50
N LEU A 491 -15.72 14.93 10.37
CA LEU A 491 -17.11 14.69 9.96
C LEU A 491 -17.66 15.82 9.09
N VAL A 492 -17.36 17.07 9.43
CA VAL A 492 -17.73 18.25 8.63
C VAL A 492 -17.01 18.21 7.28
N SER A 493 -15.75 17.79 7.24
CA SER A 493 -15.00 17.62 5.99
C SER A 493 -15.65 16.59 5.06
N ILE A 494 -16.06 15.43 5.59
CA ILE A 494 -16.81 14.41 4.83
C ILE A 494 -18.08 15.01 4.22
N LEU A 495 -18.86 15.77 5.00
CA LEU A 495 -20.07 16.41 4.52
C LEU A 495 -19.78 17.50 3.46
N LYS A 496 -18.71 18.27 3.63
CA LYS A 496 -18.27 19.26 2.63
C LYS A 496 -17.87 18.60 1.32
N CYS A 497 -17.15 17.47 1.38
CA CYS A 497 -16.83 16.66 0.21
C CYS A 497 -18.10 16.19 -0.52
N MET A 498 -19.12 15.73 0.21
CA MET A 498 -20.40 15.34 -0.39
C MET A 498 -21.14 16.52 -1.04
N VAL A 499 -21.14 17.69 -0.40
CA VAL A 499 -21.72 18.92 -0.98
C VAL A 499 -20.95 19.37 -2.22
N GLU A 500 -19.61 19.37 -2.17
CA GLU A 500 -18.75 19.73 -3.30
C GLU A 500 -18.97 18.78 -4.48
N TRP A 501 -19.05 17.48 -4.20
CA TRP A 501 -19.30 16.46 -5.21
C TRP A 501 -20.68 16.61 -5.83
N SER A 502 -21.69 17.08 -5.10
CA SER A 502 -23.08 17.20 -5.59
C SER A 502 -23.46 18.62 -6.04
N LYS A 503 -22.51 19.55 -6.12
CA LYS A 503 -22.77 20.98 -6.37
C LYS A 503 -23.50 21.26 -7.68
N ASP A 504 -23.28 20.46 -8.72
CA ASP A 504 -23.85 20.69 -10.05
C ASP A 504 -25.35 20.37 -10.12
N LEU A 505 -25.88 19.63 -9.13
CA LEU A 505 -27.32 19.37 -8.98
C LEU A 505 -28.06 20.51 -8.26
N TYR A 506 -27.32 21.52 -7.76
CA TYR A 506 -27.86 22.55 -6.89
C TYR A 506 -27.74 23.94 -7.52
N VAL A 507 -28.87 24.64 -7.61
CA VAL A 507 -28.91 26.06 -8.01
C VAL A 507 -29.40 26.89 -6.83
N ASN A 508 -28.61 27.86 -6.38
CA ASN A 508 -28.99 28.75 -5.29
C ASN A 508 -30.18 29.63 -5.73
N PRO A 509 -31.35 29.53 -5.07
CA PRO A 509 -32.54 30.29 -5.44
C PRO A 509 -32.35 31.82 -5.43
N ASN A 510 -31.43 32.34 -4.62
CA ASN A 510 -31.24 33.78 -4.44
C ASN A 510 -30.23 34.41 -5.40
N LEU A 511 -29.57 33.63 -6.26
CA LEU A 511 -28.71 34.17 -7.33
C LEU A 511 -29.53 34.64 -8.55
N GLN A 512 -30.81 34.26 -8.65
CA GLN A 512 -31.70 34.69 -9.75
C GLN A 512 -32.45 36.01 -9.50
N THR A 513 -32.30 36.66 -8.35
CA THR A 513 -33.06 37.88 -8.00
C THR A 513 -32.44 39.19 -8.50
N ASN A 514 -31.37 39.16 -9.32
CA ASN A 514 -30.72 40.36 -9.89
C ASN A 514 -30.89 40.54 -11.41
N LEU A 515 -31.93 39.96 -12.01
CA LEU A 515 -32.33 40.25 -13.41
C LEU A 515 -33.72 40.90 -13.49
N GLY A 516 -33.90 41.94 -12.68
CA GLY A 516 -35.01 42.88 -12.76
C GLY A 516 -34.53 44.25 -13.25
N GLN A 517 -34.05 44.33 -14.49
CA GLN A 517 -34.08 45.60 -15.24
C GLN A 517 -34.83 45.34 -16.54
N GLU A 518 -36.10 45.72 -16.52
CA GLU A 518 -36.88 45.89 -17.74
C GLU A 518 -36.15 46.89 -18.66
N HIS A 519 -35.89 46.48 -19.90
CA HIS A 519 -35.76 47.42 -21.00
C HIS A 519 -36.69 46.99 -22.12
N GLN A 520 -37.56 47.93 -22.48
CA GLN A 520 -38.61 47.85 -23.48
C GLN A 520 -38.04 47.47 -24.85
N ALA A 521 -38.75 46.56 -25.51
CA ALA A 521 -38.57 46.29 -26.92
C ALA A 521 -39.15 47.45 -27.73
N ASP A 522 -38.34 48.06 -28.61
CA ASP A 522 -38.82 48.84 -29.74
C ASP A 522 -38.19 48.31 -31.04
N SER A 523 -39.06 48.28 -32.06
CA SER A 523 -38.99 47.62 -33.35
C SER A 523 -38.19 48.37 -34.42
N ASP A 524 -37.91 47.66 -35.53
CA ASP A 524 -37.46 48.08 -36.87
C ASP A 524 -35.96 48.35 -37.05
N GLY A 525 -35.20 47.80 -38.00
CA GLY A 525 -35.47 46.92 -39.15
C GLY A 525 -34.39 47.17 -40.22
N ALA A 526 -33.57 46.16 -40.57
CA ALA A 526 -32.89 46.04 -41.88
C ALA A 526 -32.16 44.69 -42.01
N GLU A 527 -32.60 43.90 -42.99
CA GLU A 527 -32.22 42.52 -43.30
C GLU A 527 -30.83 42.39 -43.95
N THR A 528 -30.06 41.37 -43.59
CA THR A 528 -29.33 40.52 -44.57
C THR A 528 -29.24 39.08 -44.05
N LYS A 529 -29.53 38.14 -44.95
CA LYS A 529 -30.05 36.76 -44.80
C LYS A 529 -29.20 35.71 -44.05
N LEU A 530 -29.96 34.80 -43.41
CA LEU A 530 -29.63 33.51 -42.75
C LEU A 530 -29.11 32.40 -43.70
N PRO A 531 -28.69 31.24 -43.17
CA PRO A 531 -29.66 30.12 -43.13
C PRO A 531 -29.71 29.34 -41.80
N GLU A 532 -30.92 28.92 -41.43
CA GLU A 532 -31.26 28.02 -40.32
C GLU A 532 -31.03 26.53 -40.63
N HIS A 533 -30.96 25.77 -39.53
CA HIS A 533 -31.40 24.39 -39.34
C HIS A 533 -30.37 23.27 -39.50
N VAL A 534 -29.92 22.68 -38.38
CA VAL A 534 -30.07 21.21 -38.12
C VAL A 534 -30.09 20.93 -36.61
N SER A 535 -31.19 20.35 -36.14
CA SER A 535 -31.28 19.54 -34.91
C SER A 535 -31.07 18.07 -35.27
N SER A 536 -30.27 17.29 -34.53
CA SER A 536 -30.25 15.81 -34.60
C SER A 536 -29.54 15.25 -33.35
N ARG A 537 -30.25 14.61 -32.40
CA ARG A 537 -30.58 13.16 -32.34
C ARG A 537 -29.31 12.29 -32.37
N ARG A 538 -28.93 11.64 -31.26
CA ARG A 538 -29.32 10.26 -30.89
C ARG A 538 -29.41 9.35 -32.10
N ASP A 539 -28.42 8.48 -32.26
CA ASP A 539 -28.58 7.22 -32.98
C ASP A 539 -28.01 6.08 -32.14
N SER A 540 -28.87 5.09 -31.94
CA SER A 540 -28.54 3.73 -31.54
C SER A 540 -28.98 2.86 -32.71
N VAL A 541 -28.12 1.95 -33.20
CA VAL A 541 -28.60 0.78 -33.94
C VAL A 541 -27.72 -0.42 -33.62
N SER A 542 -28.40 -1.49 -33.24
CA SER A 542 -27.91 -2.86 -33.11
C SER A 542 -27.37 -3.44 -34.42
N SER A 543 -26.45 -4.40 -34.34
CA SER A 543 -26.51 -5.59 -35.18
C SER A 543 -25.92 -6.80 -34.45
N GLN A 544 -26.73 -7.86 -34.37
CA GLN A 544 -26.28 -9.22 -34.04
C GLN A 544 -25.53 -9.79 -35.24
N ASP A 545 -24.36 -10.40 -35.02
CA ASP A 545 -24.21 -11.85 -35.21
C ASP A 545 -22.86 -12.36 -34.69
N SER A 546 -22.85 -13.65 -34.37
CA SER A 546 -21.97 -14.34 -33.42
C SER A 546 -20.67 -14.86 -34.04
N ALA A 547 -19.55 -14.82 -33.29
CA ALA A 547 -18.60 -15.94 -33.13
C ALA A 547 -17.36 -15.56 -32.29
N VAL A 548 -17.23 -16.24 -31.14
CA VAL A 548 -16.00 -16.77 -30.47
C VAL A 548 -14.72 -15.91 -30.41
N SER A 549 -14.30 -15.62 -29.18
CA SER A 549 -12.91 -15.62 -28.64
C SER A 549 -12.48 -14.35 -27.89
N SER A 550 -12.43 -14.50 -26.56
CA SER A 550 -11.37 -14.04 -25.65
C SER A 550 -10.44 -12.90 -26.08
N SER A 551 -10.55 -11.73 -25.44
CA SER A 551 -9.52 -11.15 -24.55
C SER A 551 -9.72 -9.64 -24.33
N VAL A 552 -9.37 -9.20 -23.11
CA VAL A 552 -9.23 -7.81 -22.60
C VAL A 552 -10.53 -7.12 -22.14
N GLN A 553 -10.86 -7.29 -20.85
CA GLN A 553 -11.82 -6.44 -20.12
C GLN A 553 -11.09 -5.24 -19.49
N SER A 554 -11.32 -4.05 -20.02
CA SER A 554 -11.09 -2.76 -19.35
C SER A 554 -12.17 -1.78 -19.80
N ASN A 555 -12.86 -1.17 -18.83
CA ASN A 555 -14.07 -0.32 -18.93
C ASN A 555 -15.42 -1.05 -18.84
N GLN A 556 -15.86 -1.34 -17.60
CA GLN A 556 -17.30 -1.28 -17.30
C GLN A 556 -17.65 0.13 -16.78
N PRO A 557 -18.74 0.76 -17.26
CA PRO A 557 -19.21 2.05 -16.76
C PRO A 557 -19.72 1.96 -15.30
N ASP A 558 -19.40 2.97 -14.50
CA ASP A 558 -19.78 3.15 -13.09
C ASP A 558 -21.28 3.53 -12.96
N HIS A 559 -22.19 2.57 -13.15
CA HIS A 559 -23.63 2.84 -13.02
C HIS A 559 -24.05 2.96 -11.54
N PRO A 560 -24.54 4.12 -11.05
CA PRO A 560 -24.86 4.32 -9.63
C PRO A 560 -25.91 3.34 -9.08
N GLU A 561 -26.90 2.99 -9.89
CA GLU A 561 -27.94 2.02 -9.52
C GLU A 561 -27.35 0.63 -9.21
N GLN A 562 -26.29 0.24 -9.93
CA GLN A 562 -25.62 -1.05 -9.69
C GLN A 562 -24.93 -1.07 -8.33
N TYR A 563 -24.22 0.00 -7.96
CA TYR A 563 -23.55 0.07 -6.66
C TYR A 563 -24.53 0.17 -5.49
N GLU A 564 -25.67 0.85 -5.68
CA GLU A 564 -26.73 0.86 -4.67
C GLU A 564 -27.34 -0.54 -4.46
N VAL A 565 -27.59 -1.29 -5.55
CA VAL A 565 -28.04 -2.69 -5.46
C VAL A 565 -26.99 -3.57 -4.78
N ILE A 566 -25.72 -3.43 -5.14
CA ILE A 566 -24.63 -4.22 -4.53
C ILE A 566 -24.53 -3.91 -3.02
N LYS A 567 -24.61 -2.63 -2.62
CA LYS A 567 -24.59 -2.27 -1.20
C LYS A 567 -25.80 -2.85 -0.45
N GLN A 568 -27.00 -2.81 -1.03
CA GLN A 568 -28.18 -3.43 -0.43
C GLN A 568 -28.03 -4.94 -0.27
N GLN A 569 -27.52 -5.64 -1.30
CA GLN A 569 -27.20 -7.07 -1.23
C GLN A 569 -26.18 -7.36 -0.12
N LYS A 570 -25.15 -6.52 -0.01
CA LYS A 570 -24.13 -6.64 1.04
C LYS A 570 -24.72 -6.53 2.44
N GLU A 571 -25.57 -5.55 2.69
CA GLU A 571 -26.23 -5.35 3.99
C GLU A 571 -27.09 -6.56 4.38
N ILE A 572 -27.80 -7.14 3.41
CA ILE A 572 -28.57 -8.37 3.62
C ILE A 572 -27.63 -9.53 3.99
N ILE A 573 -26.55 -9.72 3.24
CA ILE A 573 -25.58 -10.80 3.50
C ILE A 573 -24.95 -10.63 4.88
N GLU A 574 -24.50 -9.42 5.22
CA GLU A 574 -23.91 -9.09 6.53
C GLU A 574 -24.88 -9.33 7.68
N HIS A 575 -26.14 -8.91 7.54
CA HIS A 575 -27.17 -9.19 8.55
C HIS A 575 -27.43 -10.68 8.69
N GLY A 576 -27.47 -11.43 7.58
CA GLY A 576 -27.63 -12.88 7.59
C GLY A 576 -26.46 -13.60 8.27
N ILE A 577 -25.22 -13.15 8.06
CA ILE A 577 -24.02 -13.65 8.74
C ILE A 577 -24.09 -13.36 10.24
N GLU A 578 -24.47 -12.14 10.65
CA GLU A 578 -24.65 -11.82 12.06
C GLU A 578 -25.72 -12.71 12.73
N LEU A 579 -26.83 -12.95 12.03
CA LEU A 579 -27.88 -13.86 12.48
C LEU A 579 -27.36 -15.30 12.55
N PHE A 580 -26.54 -15.74 11.59
CA PHE A 580 -25.92 -17.07 11.60
C PHE A 580 -25.00 -17.23 12.81
N ASN A 581 -24.10 -16.27 13.03
CA ASN A 581 -23.15 -16.27 14.14
C ASN A 581 -23.83 -16.22 15.51
N LYS A 582 -25.06 -15.71 15.60
CA LYS A 582 -25.89 -15.79 16.82
C LYS A 582 -26.69 -17.10 16.88
N LYS A 583 -27.33 -17.48 15.77
CA LYS A 583 -28.23 -18.64 15.61
C LYS A 583 -28.19 -19.13 14.15
N PRO A 584 -27.39 -20.17 13.84
CA PRO A 584 -27.16 -20.62 12.46
C PRO A 584 -28.42 -20.82 11.62
N LYS A 585 -29.43 -21.52 12.17
CA LYS A 585 -30.71 -21.78 11.49
C LYS A 585 -31.45 -20.50 11.07
N ARG A 586 -31.41 -19.45 11.89
CA ARG A 586 -32.07 -18.18 11.58
C ARG A 586 -31.32 -17.40 10.50
N GLY A 587 -29.99 -17.43 10.53
CA GLY A 587 -29.17 -16.79 9.50
C GLY A 587 -29.39 -17.42 8.13
N VAL A 588 -29.34 -18.75 8.04
CA VAL A 588 -29.62 -19.50 6.79
C VAL A 588 -31.03 -19.19 6.27
N GLN A 589 -32.05 -19.27 7.13
CA GLN A 589 -33.43 -18.99 6.75
C GLN A 589 -33.60 -17.56 6.21
N TYR A 590 -33.04 -16.56 6.90
CA TYR A 590 -33.09 -15.17 6.45
C TYR A 590 -32.44 -14.98 5.09
N LEU A 591 -31.25 -15.52 4.87
CA LEU A 591 -30.56 -15.42 3.58
C LEU A 591 -31.33 -16.09 2.44
N GLN A 592 -32.02 -17.20 2.73
CA GLN A 592 -32.90 -17.88 1.77
C GLN A 592 -34.14 -17.06 1.44
N GLU A 593 -34.80 -16.49 2.44
CA GLU A 593 -35.97 -15.62 2.26
C GLU A 593 -35.64 -14.36 1.45
N GLN A 594 -34.42 -13.82 1.60
CA GLN A 594 -33.95 -12.66 0.83
C GLN A 594 -33.34 -13.03 -0.54
N GLY A 595 -33.33 -14.32 -0.91
CA GLY A 595 -32.79 -14.80 -2.19
C GLY A 595 -31.26 -14.69 -2.33
N MET A 596 -30.54 -14.54 -1.22
CA MET A 596 -29.07 -14.46 -1.19
C MET A 596 -28.40 -15.84 -0.99
N LEU A 597 -29.17 -16.86 -0.60
CA LEU A 597 -28.71 -18.23 -0.41
C LEU A 597 -29.73 -19.22 -0.97
N GLY A 598 -29.27 -20.24 -1.67
CA GLY A 598 -30.13 -21.31 -2.17
C GLY A 598 -30.68 -22.21 -1.06
N THR A 599 -31.70 -23.01 -1.39
CA THR A 599 -32.37 -23.90 -0.43
C THR A 599 -31.78 -25.31 -0.39
N SER A 600 -30.88 -25.64 -1.32
CA SER A 600 -30.25 -26.96 -1.39
C SER A 600 -29.17 -27.15 -0.32
N ALA A 601 -28.84 -28.41 -0.01
CA ALA A 601 -27.80 -28.73 0.94
C ALA A 601 -26.41 -28.31 0.41
N GLU A 602 -26.23 -28.40 -0.91
CA GLU A 602 -25.03 -28.02 -1.64
C GLU A 602 -24.78 -26.52 -1.58
N ASP A 603 -25.80 -25.68 -1.75
CA ASP A 603 -25.68 -24.21 -1.68
C ASP A 603 -25.21 -23.77 -0.29
N ILE A 604 -25.76 -24.37 0.76
CA ILE A 604 -25.36 -24.06 2.14
C ILE A 604 -23.95 -24.55 2.40
N ALA A 605 -23.60 -25.76 1.96
CA ALA A 605 -22.23 -26.28 2.10
C ALA A 605 -21.21 -25.35 1.41
N GLN A 606 -21.52 -24.87 0.21
CA GLN A 606 -20.68 -23.93 -0.52
C GLN A 606 -20.57 -22.58 0.21
N PHE A 607 -21.67 -22.06 0.75
CA PHE A 607 -21.67 -20.85 1.59
C PHE A 607 -20.75 -20.99 2.81
N LEU A 608 -20.80 -22.14 3.51
CA LEU A 608 -19.95 -22.41 4.67
C LEU A 608 -18.46 -22.50 4.33
N HIS A 609 -18.10 -22.87 3.09
CA HIS A 609 -16.71 -22.89 2.61
C HIS A 609 -16.23 -21.51 2.16
N GLN A 610 -17.09 -20.72 1.51
CA GLN A 610 -16.73 -19.44 0.89
C GLN A 610 -16.70 -18.27 1.89
N GLU A 611 -17.60 -18.26 2.87
CA GLU A 611 -17.77 -17.10 3.75
C GLU A 611 -16.86 -17.16 4.98
N GLU A 612 -15.71 -16.49 4.90
CA GLU A 612 -14.72 -16.48 6.00
C GLU A 612 -15.19 -15.72 7.26
N ARG A 613 -16.23 -14.88 7.16
CA ARG A 613 -16.78 -14.10 8.30
C ARG A 613 -17.65 -14.92 9.24
N LEU A 614 -17.93 -16.19 8.92
CA LEU A 614 -18.69 -17.08 9.79
C LEU A 614 -17.87 -17.47 11.02
N ASP A 615 -18.52 -17.51 12.18
CA ASP A 615 -17.93 -18.07 13.40
C ASP A 615 -17.74 -19.58 13.21
N THR A 616 -16.47 -19.99 13.15
CA THR A 616 -16.06 -21.39 12.94
C THR A 616 -16.62 -22.34 14.01
N THR A 617 -16.92 -21.84 15.21
CA THR A 617 -17.61 -22.58 16.26
C THR A 617 -19.05 -22.85 15.86
N GLN A 618 -19.74 -21.83 15.36
CA GLN A 618 -21.13 -21.94 14.93
C GLN A 618 -21.28 -22.79 13.67
N VAL A 619 -20.31 -22.76 12.77
CA VAL A 619 -20.24 -23.67 11.61
C VAL A 619 -20.14 -25.13 12.10
N GLY A 620 -19.23 -25.42 13.02
CA GLY A 620 -19.06 -26.76 13.57
C GLY A 620 -20.31 -27.27 14.29
N GLU A 621 -20.95 -26.42 15.10
CA GLU A 621 -22.22 -26.74 15.77
C GLU A 621 -23.35 -27.03 14.77
N PHE A 622 -23.43 -26.29 13.66
CA PHE A 622 -24.45 -26.48 12.64
C PHE A 622 -24.26 -27.78 11.84
N LEU A 623 -23.03 -28.08 11.42
CA LEU A 623 -22.69 -29.34 10.73
C LEU A 623 -22.86 -30.55 11.67
N GLY A 624 -22.61 -30.34 12.95
CA GLY A 624 -22.77 -31.32 14.01
C GLY A 624 -24.21 -31.53 14.48
N GLU A 625 -25.26 -30.96 13.88
CA GLU A 625 -26.63 -31.11 14.40
C GLU A 625 -27.32 -32.41 13.91
N ASN A 626 -28.21 -33.03 14.72
CA ASN A 626 -28.81 -34.35 14.39
C ASN A 626 -29.99 -34.26 13.40
N ALA A 627 -30.45 -33.06 13.06
CA ALA A 627 -31.54 -32.87 12.11
C ALA A 627 -31.16 -33.40 10.71
N LYS A 628 -32.14 -33.98 10.00
CA LYS A 628 -31.92 -34.61 8.69
C LYS A 628 -31.23 -33.67 7.68
N PHE A 629 -31.73 -32.44 7.58
CA PHE A 629 -31.18 -31.43 6.68
C PHE A 629 -29.74 -31.01 7.06
N ASN A 630 -29.43 -30.85 8.35
CA ASN A 630 -28.08 -30.55 8.81
C ASN A 630 -27.09 -31.66 8.45
N LYS A 631 -27.52 -32.92 8.57
CA LYS A 631 -26.72 -34.06 8.10
C LYS A 631 -26.46 -33.97 6.62
N GLU A 632 -27.50 -33.77 5.79
CA GLU A 632 -27.36 -33.63 4.33
C GLU A 632 -26.35 -32.52 3.96
N VAL A 633 -26.45 -31.34 4.59
CA VAL A 633 -25.46 -30.25 4.41
C VAL A 633 -24.06 -30.69 4.82
N MET A 634 -23.91 -31.40 5.94
CA MET A 634 -22.63 -31.94 6.39
C MET A 634 -22.04 -32.93 5.39
N TYR A 635 -22.84 -33.85 4.82
CA TYR A 635 -22.38 -34.73 3.76
C TYR A 635 -21.83 -33.94 2.57
N CYS A 636 -22.60 -32.99 2.04
CA CYS A 636 -22.19 -32.14 0.91
C CYS A 636 -20.92 -31.33 1.25
N TYR A 637 -20.81 -30.79 2.46
CA TYR A 637 -19.65 -30.01 2.91
C TYR A 637 -18.36 -30.83 2.90
N VAL A 638 -18.40 -32.06 3.43
CA VAL A 638 -17.23 -32.95 3.46
C VAL A 638 -16.91 -33.49 2.06
N ASP A 639 -17.93 -33.74 1.24
CA ASP A 639 -17.74 -34.28 -0.12
C ASP A 639 -17.09 -33.26 -1.07
N GLN A 640 -17.23 -31.96 -0.81
CA GLN A 640 -16.53 -30.90 -1.53
C GLN A 640 -15.03 -30.80 -1.18
N LEU A 641 -14.54 -31.48 -0.14
CA LEU A 641 -13.12 -31.52 0.21
C LEU A 641 -12.38 -32.59 -0.60
N ASP A 642 -11.25 -32.20 -1.19
CA ASP A 642 -10.37 -33.12 -1.93
C ASP A 642 -9.27 -33.70 -1.03
N PHE A 643 -9.32 -35.03 -0.86
CA PHE A 643 -8.35 -35.80 -0.09
C PHE A 643 -7.49 -36.72 -0.97
N CYS A 644 -7.61 -36.65 -2.30
CA CYS A 644 -6.89 -37.54 -3.20
C CYS A 644 -5.37 -37.33 -3.08
N GLY A 645 -4.62 -38.41 -2.81
CA GLY A 645 -3.16 -38.38 -2.73
C GLY A 645 -2.59 -37.65 -1.50
N LYS A 646 -3.44 -37.25 -0.54
CA LYS A 646 -3.01 -36.68 0.74
C LYS A 646 -2.78 -37.79 1.77
N ASP A 647 -1.72 -37.67 2.56
CA ASP A 647 -1.56 -38.50 3.74
C ASP A 647 -2.67 -38.21 4.77
N PHE A 648 -2.90 -39.17 5.68
CA PHE A 648 -4.02 -39.12 6.60
C PHE A 648 -4.00 -37.91 7.53
N VAL A 649 -2.83 -37.49 8.01
CA VAL A 649 -2.70 -36.33 8.90
C VAL A 649 -2.95 -35.04 8.14
N SER A 650 -2.38 -34.90 6.94
CA SER A 650 -2.64 -33.75 6.06
C SER A 650 -4.10 -33.63 5.67
N ALA A 651 -4.78 -34.74 5.37
CA ALA A 651 -6.22 -34.73 5.09
C ALA A 651 -7.04 -34.32 6.32
N LEU A 652 -6.70 -34.85 7.51
CA LEU A 652 -7.37 -34.47 8.76
C LEU A 652 -7.15 -32.99 9.11
N ARG A 653 -5.96 -32.44 8.81
CA ARG A 653 -5.69 -30.99 8.95
C ARG A 653 -6.57 -30.17 8.02
N THR A 654 -6.68 -30.54 6.75
CA THR A 654 -7.56 -29.86 5.77
C THR A 654 -9.03 -29.94 6.21
N PHE A 655 -9.48 -31.09 6.74
CA PHE A 655 -10.84 -31.26 7.24
C PHE A 655 -11.17 -30.32 8.42
N LEU A 656 -10.25 -30.17 9.37
CA LEU A 656 -10.43 -29.36 10.58
C LEU A 656 -10.09 -27.87 10.41
N GLU A 657 -9.73 -27.45 9.19
CA GLU A 657 -9.40 -26.05 8.89
C GLU A 657 -10.64 -25.15 8.82
N GLY A 658 -11.78 -25.69 8.35
CA GLY A 658 -12.98 -24.92 8.08
C GLY A 658 -13.86 -24.61 9.30
N PHE A 659 -13.76 -25.38 10.39
CA PHE A 659 -14.62 -25.24 11.56
C PHE A 659 -13.96 -25.73 12.85
N ARG A 660 -14.54 -25.38 14.00
CA ARG A 660 -14.12 -25.88 15.32
C ARG A 660 -14.97 -27.08 15.72
N LEU A 661 -14.34 -28.14 16.23
CA LEU A 661 -15.08 -29.31 16.69
C LEU A 661 -16.04 -28.96 17.84
N PRO A 662 -17.32 -29.40 17.76
CA PRO A 662 -18.30 -29.25 18.83
C PRO A 662 -17.86 -29.91 20.13
N GLY A 663 -18.38 -29.43 21.28
CA GLY A 663 -18.08 -30.02 22.58
C GLY A 663 -18.83 -31.33 22.89
N GLU A 664 -19.91 -31.62 22.16
CA GLU A 664 -20.76 -32.79 22.37
C GLU A 664 -20.23 -34.02 21.62
N ALA A 665 -19.99 -35.13 22.32
CA ALA A 665 -19.42 -36.36 21.76
C ALA A 665 -20.18 -36.88 20.52
N GLN A 666 -21.52 -36.85 20.56
CA GLN A 666 -22.38 -37.31 19.46
C GLN A 666 -22.28 -36.46 18.18
N LYS A 667 -21.80 -35.21 18.29
CA LYS A 667 -21.60 -34.32 17.15
C LYS A 667 -20.25 -34.57 16.49
N ILE A 668 -19.21 -34.73 17.31
CA ILE A 668 -17.87 -35.11 16.87
C ILE A 668 -17.92 -36.45 16.12
N ASP A 669 -18.65 -37.41 16.69
CA ASP A 669 -18.81 -38.77 16.16
C ASP A 669 -19.20 -38.77 14.68
N ARG A 670 -20.30 -38.09 14.35
CA ARG A 670 -20.81 -37.98 12.97
C ARG A 670 -19.85 -37.30 12.00
N LEU A 671 -19.14 -36.27 12.46
CA LEU A 671 -18.14 -35.57 11.64
C LEU A 671 -16.95 -36.49 11.33
N MET A 672 -16.48 -37.24 12.32
CA MET A 672 -15.37 -38.17 12.17
C MET A 672 -15.74 -39.37 11.30
N GLU A 673 -16.96 -39.90 11.42
CA GLU A 673 -17.47 -40.99 10.56
C GLU A 673 -17.48 -40.57 9.10
N LYS A 674 -18.04 -39.39 8.78
CA LYS A 674 -18.09 -38.90 7.41
C LYS A 674 -16.71 -38.56 6.86
N PHE A 675 -15.81 -37.99 7.67
CA PHE A 675 -14.42 -37.78 7.26
C PHE A 675 -13.73 -39.10 6.89
N ALA A 676 -13.85 -40.12 7.75
CA ALA A 676 -13.23 -41.42 7.54
C ALA A 676 -13.74 -42.10 6.26
N ALA A 677 -15.06 -42.07 6.04
CA ALA A 677 -15.67 -42.57 4.80
C ALA A 677 -15.13 -41.85 3.57
N ARG A 678 -15.10 -40.51 3.60
CA ARG A 678 -14.62 -39.69 2.48
C ARG A 678 -13.12 -39.90 2.19
N TYR A 679 -12.29 -40.01 3.21
CA TYR A 679 -10.85 -40.26 3.02
C TYR A 679 -10.59 -41.58 2.29
N LEU A 680 -11.32 -42.65 2.67
CA LEU A 680 -11.23 -43.94 2.00
C LEU A 680 -11.74 -43.88 0.56
N GLU A 681 -12.86 -43.19 0.32
CA GLU A 681 -13.40 -42.99 -1.03
C GLU A 681 -12.40 -42.31 -1.97
N CYS A 682 -11.70 -41.28 -1.51
CA CYS A 682 -10.73 -40.53 -2.32
C CYS A 682 -9.42 -41.29 -2.55
N ASN A 683 -9.10 -42.31 -1.74
CA ASN A 683 -7.79 -42.98 -1.75
C ASN A 683 -7.91 -44.50 -1.96
N GLN A 684 -8.98 -44.96 -2.63
CA GLN A 684 -9.22 -46.38 -2.89
C GLN A 684 -8.01 -47.03 -3.58
N GLY A 685 -7.46 -48.08 -2.95
CA GLY A 685 -6.28 -48.80 -3.45
C GLY A 685 -4.91 -48.23 -3.03
N GLN A 686 -4.87 -47.13 -2.28
CA GLN A 686 -3.64 -46.52 -1.75
C GLN A 686 -3.60 -46.43 -0.22
N THR A 687 -4.70 -46.74 0.49
CA THR A 687 -4.75 -46.66 1.96
C THR A 687 -4.28 -47.96 2.64
N LEU A 688 -3.71 -47.82 3.84
CA LEU A 688 -3.34 -48.92 4.74
C LEU A 688 -4.52 -49.43 5.61
N PHE A 689 -5.71 -48.86 5.40
CA PHE A 689 -6.90 -49.06 6.23
C PHE A 689 -7.78 -50.17 5.65
N ALA A 690 -8.17 -51.13 6.48
CA ALA A 690 -9.06 -52.23 6.11
C ALA A 690 -10.52 -51.75 5.95
N SER A 691 -10.91 -50.76 6.74
CA SER A 691 -12.29 -50.26 6.83
C SER A 691 -12.33 -48.77 7.19
N ALA A 692 -13.47 -48.12 6.95
CA ALA A 692 -13.70 -46.74 7.39
C ALA A 692 -13.61 -46.65 8.93
N ASP A 693 -13.98 -47.70 9.64
CA ASP A 693 -13.87 -47.80 11.10
C ASP A 693 -12.42 -47.67 11.58
N THR A 694 -11.46 -48.24 10.83
CA THR A 694 -10.03 -48.09 11.12
C THR A 694 -9.60 -46.63 11.04
N ALA A 695 -10.00 -45.93 9.97
CA ALA A 695 -9.69 -44.51 9.79
C ALA A 695 -10.39 -43.63 10.84
N TYR A 696 -11.64 -43.95 11.18
CA TYR A 696 -12.40 -43.28 12.22
C TYR A 696 -11.69 -43.37 13.59
N VAL A 697 -11.31 -44.58 14.03
CA VAL A 697 -10.61 -44.78 15.31
C VAL A 697 -9.26 -44.06 15.31
N LEU A 698 -8.54 -44.11 14.18
CA LEU A 698 -7.26 -43.42 14.03
C LEU A 698 -7.42 -41.89 14.08
N ALA A 699 -8.46 -41.31 13.48
CA ALA A 699 -8.74 -39.87 13.56
C ALA A 699 -8.95 -39.43 15.02
N TYR A 700 -9.74 -40.18 15.79
CA TYR A 700 -9.93 -39.94 17.23
C TYR A 700 -8.63 -40.03 18.01
N SER A 701 -7.80 -41.04 17.72
CA SER A 701 -6.52 -41.22 18.40
C SER A 701 -5.56 -40.06 18.13
N ILE A 702 -5.56 -39.50 16.91
CA ILE A 702 -4.77 -38.32 16.53
C ILE A 702 -5.27 -37.03 17.20
N ILE A 703 -6.58 -36.82 17.30
CA ILE A 703 -7.16 -35.65 18.01
C ILE A 703 -6.81 -35.71 19.50
N MET A 704 -6.90 -36.89 20.12
CA MET A 704 -6.50 -37.11 21.50
C MET A 704 -5.01 -36.88 21.71
N LEU A 705 -4.16 -37.43 20.83
CA LEU A 705 -2.71 -37.21 20.84
C LEU A 705 -2.35 -35.72 20.72
N THR A 706 -3.05 -34.97 19.85
CA THR A 706 -2.83 -33.53 19.70
C THR A 706 -3.12 -32.79 20.99
N THR A 707 -4.20 -33.14 21.68
CA THR A 707 -4.57 -32.52 22.97
C THR A 707 -3.56 -32.87 24.06
N ASP A 708 -3.12 -34.12 24.11
CA ASP A 708 -2.14 -34.61 25.08
C ASP A 708 -0.76 -33.94 24.91
N LEU A 709 -0.23 -33.89 23.69
CA LEU A 709 1.10 -33.36 23.41
C LEU A 709 1.19 -31.82 23.52
N HIS A 710 0.12 -31.09 23.21
CA HIS A 710 0.17 -29.62 23.06
C HIS A 710 -0.63 -28.84 24.12
N SER A 711 -1.42 -29.50 24.97
CA SER A 711 -2.14 -28.81 26.06
C SER A 711 -1.23 -28.56 27.27
N PRO A 712 -1.14 -27.33 27.80
CA PRO A 712 -0.35 -27.03 28.99
C PRO A 712 -0.95 -27.64 30.28
N GLN A 713 -2.20 -28.13 30.23
CA GLN A 713 -2.85 -28.77 31.37
C GLN A 713 -2.40 -30.23 31.57
N VAL A 714 -1.83 -30.86 30.53
CA VAL A 714 -1.36 -32.25 30.57
C VAL A 714 0.09 -32.29 31.02
N LYS A 715 0.30 -32.74 32.27
CA LYS A 715 1.64 -32.80 32.88
C LYS A 715 2.46 -34.01 32.41
N ASN A 716 1.80 -35.15 32.23
CA ASN A 716 2.41 -36.39 31.79
C ASN A 716 1.90 -36.70 30.38
N LYS A 717 2.76 -36.51 29.39
CA LYS A 717 2.43 -36.69 27.98
C LYS A 717 2.65 -38.15 27.56
N MET A 718 1.78 -38.66 26.70
CA MET A 718 1.86 -39.98 26.10
C MET A 718 3.13 -40.11 25.27
N THR A 719 3.92 -41.16 25.50
CA THR A 719 5.12 -41.43 24.68
C THR A 719 4.75 -42.06 23.35
N LYS A 720 5.69 -42.05 22.40
CA LYS A 720 5.52 -42.69 21.09
C LYS A 720 5.15 -44.17 21.22
N GLU A 721 5.82 -44.90 22.11
CA GLU A 721 5.58 -46.32 22.35
C GLU A 721 4.19 -46.55 22.96
N GLN A 722 3.75 -45.65 23.85
CA GLN A 722 2.40 -45.70 24.43
C GLN A 722 1.33 -45.43 23.36
N TYR A 723 1.57 -44.48 22.45
CA TYR A 723 0.67 -44.20 21.33
C TYR A 723 0.55 -45.38 20.36
N ILE A 724 1.66 -46.04 20.01
CA ILE A 724 1.65 -47.24 19.17
C ILE A 724 0.88 -48.38 19.86
N LYS A 725 1.13 -48.60 21.17
CA LYS A 725 0.44 -49.63 21.95
C LYS A 725 -1.06 -49.38 22.05
N MET A 726 -1.47 -48.12 22.19
CA MET A 726 -2.88 -47.72 22.28
C MET A 726 -3.66 -47.99 20.98
N ASN A 727 -2.99 -47.93 19.83
CA ASN A 727 -3.59 -48.14 18.51
C ASN A 727 -3.42 -49.60 18.00
N ARG A 728 -3.12 -50.57 18.88
CA ARG A 728 -3.05 -51.98 18.49
C ARG A 728 -4.43 -52.56 18.19
N GLY A 729 -4.53 -53.37 17.14
CA GLY A 729 -5.75 -54.07 16.74
C GLY A 729 -6.82 -53.21 16.06
N ILE A 730 -6.55 -51.92 15.77
CA ILE A 730 -7.56 -50.99 15.23
C ILE A 730 -7.89 -51.24 13.74
N ASN A 731 -7.09 -52.05 13.04
CA ASN A 731 -7.24 -52.33 11.60
C ASN A 731 -7.94 -53.67 11.39
N ASP A 732 -9.23 -53.77 11.72
CA ASP A 732 -10.01 -55.03 11.72
C ASP A 732 -9.31 -56.17 12.49
N SER A 733 -8.95 -55.91 13.75
CA SER A 733 -8.20 -56.84 14.63
C SER A 733 -6.74 -57.10 14.20
N LYS A 734 -6.21 -56.35 13.22
CA LYS A 734 -4.78 -56.29 12.89
C LYS A 734 -4.17 -54.95 13.32
N ASP A 735 -2.85 -54.91 13.36
CA ASP A 735 -2.09 -53.70 13.67
C ASP A 735 -1.81 -52.88 12.39
N LEU A 736 -1.81 -51.55 12.51
CA LEU A 736 -1.19 -50.68 11.51
C LEU A 736 0.34 -50.76 11.63
N PRO A 737 1.11 -50.53 10.55
CA PRO A 737 2.57 -50.56 10.60
C PRO A 737 3.12 -49.62 11.69
N GLU A 738 4.04 -50.12 12.53
CA GLU A 738 4.61 -49.32 13.63
C GLU A 738 5.35 -48.08 13.11
N GLU A 739 6.00 -48.18 11.94
CA GLU A 739 6.65 -47.05 11.27
C GLU A 739 5.66 -45.94 10.89
N TYR A 740 4.45 -46.32 10.45
CA TYR A 740 3.39 -45.37 10.07
C TYR A 740 2.82 -44.65 11.29
N LEU A 741 2.55 -45.37 12.38
CA LEU A 741 2.12 -44.76 13.65
C LEU A 741 3.22 -43.89 14.28
N SER A 742 4.49 -44.31 14.15
CA SER A 742 5.64 -43.50 14.57
C SER A 742 5.73 -42.19 13.78
N SER A 743 5.56 -42.23 12.46
CA SER A 743 5.60 -41.01 11.64
C SER A 743 4.47 -40.05 11.98
N ILE A 744 3.26 -40.55 12.25
CA ILE A 744 2.13 -39.73 12.71
C ILE A 744 2.47 -39.05 14.04
N TYR A 745 3.03 -39.79 15.01
CA TYR A 745 3.42 -39.23 16.30
C TYR A 745 4.45 -38.10 16.14
N ASP A 746 5.50 -38.33 15.35
CA ASP A 746 6.56 -37.34 15.12
C ASP A 746 6.02 -36.09 14.41
N GLU A 747 5.13 -36.26 13.44
CA GLU A 747 4.51 -35.13 12.73
C GLU A 747 3.62 -34.29 13.67
N ILE A 748 2.79 -34.94 14.49
CA ILE A 748 1.93 -34.23 15.45
C ILE A 748 2.77 -33.57 16.54
N ALA A 749 3.83 -34.21 17.03
CA ALA A 749 4.75 -33.63 17.99
C ALA A 749 5.47 -32.38 17.42
N GLY A 750 5.88 -32.44 16.15
CA GLY A 750 6.53 -31.32 15.45
C GLY A 750 5.58 -30.17 15.09
N LYS A 751 4.34 -30.48 14.71
CA LYS A 751 3.34 -29.48 14.29
C LYS A 751 1.94 -29.82 14.82
N LYS A 752 1.45 -29.05 15.78
CA LYS A 752 0.07 -29.15 16.31
C LYS A 752 -0.97 -29.10 15.18
N ILE A 753 -2.04 -29.90 15.26
CA ILE A 753 -3.25 -29.66 14.45
C ILE A 753 -3.91 -28.39 14.99
N ALA A 754 -3.78 -27.29 14.26
CA ALA A 754 -4.43 -26.03 14.58
C ALA A 754 -5.86 -26.07 14.04
N MET A 755 -6.84 -26.07 14.93
CA MET A 755 -8.21 -25.68 14.57
C MET A 755 -8.22 -24.17 14.38
N LYS A 756 -8.96 -23.65 13.39
CA LYS A 756 -9.02 -22.21 13.10
C LYS A 756 -9.40 -21.45 14.37
N GLU A 757 -8.47 -20.63 14.89
CA GLU A 757 -8.73 -19.77 16.05
C GLU A 757 -9.88 -18.84 15.71
N SER A 758 -10.80 -18.64 16.67
CA SER A 758 -11.92 -17.72 16.51
C SER A 758 -11.37 -16.31 16.30
N LYS A 759 -11.27 -15.89 15.04
CA LYS A 759 -11.22 -14.47 14.68
C LYS A 759 -12.58 -13.91 15.09
N GLU A 760 -12.68 -13.28 16.25
CA GLU A 760 -13.87 -12.51 16.60
C GLU A 760 -14.02 -11.36 15.58
N TYR A 761 -14.73 -11.61 14.47
CA TYR A 761 -15.25 -10.58 13.56
C TYR A 761 -16.47 -9.89 14.18
N SER A 762 -16.49 -9.71 15.50
CA SER A 762 -17.52 -8.90 16.13
C SER A 762 -17.21 -7.43 15.88
N ILE A 763 -18.13 -6.74 15.18
CA ILE A 763 -18.17 -5.29 14.94
C ILE A 763 -18.18 -4.45 16.24
N THR A 764 -18.14 -5.10 17.39
CA THR A 764 -17.86 -4.48 18.68
C THR A 764 -16.93 -5.39 19.48
N PRO A 765 -15.72 -4.95 19.86
CA PRO A 765 -14.95 -5.68 20.85
C PRO A 765 -15.75 -5.64 22.15
N LYS A 766 -16.20 -6.81 22.63
CA LYS A 766 -16.69 -6.92 24.00
C LYS A 766 -15.50 -6.60 24.90
N SER A 767 -15.47 -5.38 25.42
CA SER A 767 -14.50 -5.00 26.43
C SER A 767 -14.71 -5.91 27.64
N SER A 768 -13.82 -6.89 27.81
CA SER A 768 -13.55 -7.42 29.14
C SER A 768 -13.06 -6.23 29.96
N LYS A 769 -13.98 -5.61 30.70
CA LYS A 769 -13.74 -4.47 31.59
C LYS A 769 -12.81 -4.89 32.73
N GLN A 770 -11.53 -5.07 32.44
CA GLN A 770 -10.49 -5.11 33.46
C GLN A 770 -9.98 -3.68 33.63
N SER A 771 -10.44 -3.06 34.72
CA SER A 771 -9.90 -1.78 35.20
C SER A 771 -8.41 -1.96 35.49
N VAL A 772 -7.56 -1.41 34.64
CA VAL A 772 -6.10 -1.45 34.83
C VAL A 772 -5.71 -0.24 35.67
N ALA A 773 -5.51 -0.45 36.97
CA ALA A 773 -5.23 0.61 37.94
C ALA A 773 -3.83 1.24 37.83
N ASN A 774 -2.93 0.74 36.96
CA ASN A 774 -1.51 1.14 36.92
C ASN A 774 -1.03 1.53 35.51
N GLU A 775 -0.53 2.76 35.35
CA GLU A 775 -0.06 3.36 34.09
C GLU A 775 1.03 2.51 33.40
N LYS A 776 1.93 1.90 34.18
CA LYS A 776 2.99 1.02 33.65
C LYS A 776 2.43 -0.26 33.03
N GLN A 777 1.38 -0.83 33.62
CA GLN A 777 0.73 -2.04 33.13
C GLN A 777 -0.12 -1.75 31.88
N ARG A 778 -0.74 -0.57 31.80
CA ARG A 778 -1.45 -0.10 30.61
C ARG A 778 -0.51 0.07 29.41
N ARG A 779 0.68 0.66 29.62
CA ARG A 779 1.70 0.78 28.55
C ARG A 779 2.19 -0.58 28.06
N LEU A 780 2.35 -1.55 28.96
CA LEU A 780 2.75 -2.90 28.58
C LEU A 780 1.67 -3.59 27.73
N LEU A 781 0.41 -3.52 28.15
CA LEU A 781 -0.72 -4.07 27.40
C LEU A 781 -0.85 -3.42 26.02
N TYR A 782 -0.74 -2.09 25.96
CA TYR A 782 -0.73 -1.36 24.69
C TYR A 782 0.41 -1.80 23.77
N ASN A 783 1.63 -1.95 24.29
CA ASN A 783 2.76 -2.42 23.49
C ASN A 783 2.54 -3.85 22.96
N MET A 784 1.95 -4.74 23.77
CA MET A 784 1.62 -6.10 23.35
C MET A 784 0.53 -6.09 22.27
N GLU A 785 -0.52 -5.28 22.42
CA GLU A 785 -1.58 -5.13 21.42
C GLU A 785 -1.06 -4.52 20.12
N MET A 786 -0.20 -3.50 20.18
CA MET A 786 0.45 -2.92 19.00
C MET A 786 1.36 -3.92 18.30
N GLU A 787 2.10 -4.76 19.05
CA GLU A 787 2.92 -5.80 18.46
C GLU A 787 2.06 -6.88 17.78
N GLN A 788 0.92 -7.24 18.38
CA GLN A 788 -0.04 -8.15 17.77
C GLN A 788 -0.66 -7.54 16.51
N MET A 789 -1.06 -6.27 16.57
CA MET A 789 -1.56 -5.51 15.41
C MET A 789 -0.51 -5.46 14.30
N ALA A 790 0.77 -5.24 14.63
CA ALA A 790 1.88 -5.26 13.67
C ALA A 790 1.98 -6.62 12.96
N LYS A 791 1.89 -7.72 13.73
CA LYS A 791 1.96 -9.08 13.20
C LYS A 791 0.79 -9.38 12.28
N THR A 792 -0.43 -9.06 12.71
CA THR A 792 -1.66 -9.26 11.93
C THR A 792 -1.66 -8.42 10.65
N ALA A 793 -1.41 -7.12 10.76
CA ALA A 793 -1.35 -6.22 9.61
C ALA A 793 -0.26 -6.64 8.62
N LYS A 794 0.90 -7.10 9.12
CA LYS A 794 1.98 -7.63 8.26
C LYS A 794 1.55 -8.89 7.51
N ALA A 795 0.99 -9.88 8.21
CA ALA A 795 0.56 -11.14 7.60
C ALA A 795 -0.50 -10.91 6.52
N LEU A 796 -1.49 -10.05 6.80
CA LEU A 796 -2.50 -9.65 5.83
C LEU A 796 -1.89 -8.91 4.64
N MET A 797 -0.96 -7.99 4.88
CA MET A 797 -0.28 -7.25 3.81
C MET A 797 0.54 -8.17 2.89
N GLU A 798 1.23 -9.17 3.46
CA GLU A 798 1.96 -10.18 2.70
C GLU A 798 0.99 -11.05 1.88
N ALA A 799 -0.14 -11.48 2.46
CA ALA A 799 -1.16 -12.27 1.77
C ALA A 799 -1.77 -11.55 0.56
N VAL A 800 -2.03 -10.25 0.67
CA VAL A 800 -2.61 -9.46 -0.44
C VAL A 800 -1.55 -8.87 -1.37
N SER A 801 -0.26 -9.03 -1.09
CA SER A 801 0.82 -8.38 -1.85
C SER A 801 0.91 -8.82 -3.33
N HIS A 802 0.42 -10.02 -3.64
CA HIS A 802 0.33 -10.55 -5.00
C HIS A 802 -1.08 -10.42 -5.61
N ALA A 803 -2.07 -9.99 -4.82
CA ALA A 803 -3.43 -9.86 -5.29
C ALA A 803 -3.56 -8.70 -6.29
N GLN A 804 -4.35 -8.94 -7.33
CA GLN A 804 -4.80 -7.92 -8.26
C GLN A 804 -6.30 -7.74 -8.06
N ALA A 805 -6.69 -6.53 -7.70
CA ALA A 805 -8.08 -6.14 -7.56
C ALA A 805 -8.30 -4.85 -8.34
N PRO A 806 -9.32 -4.78 -9.20
CA PRO A 806 -9.62 -3.55 -9.94
C PRO A 806 -10.05 -2.47 -8.94
N PHE A 807 -9.52 -1.27 -9.15
CA PHE A 807 -9.92 -0.06 -8.43
C PHE A 807 -10.70 0.83 -9.39
N PHE A 808 -11.86 1.30 -8.93
CA PHE A 808 -12.74 2.17 -9.71
C PHE A 808 -12.67 3.59 -9.19
N SER A 809 -12.46 4.57 -10.06
CA SER A 809 -12.62 5.97 -9.68
C SER A 809 -14.05 6.40 -9.96
N ALA A 810 -14.74 6.87 -8.93
CA ALA A 810 -16.12 7.28 -9.02
C ALA A 810 -16.27 8.50 -9.94
N THR A 811 -17.30 8.51 -10.78
CA THR A 811 -17.53 9.61 -11.74
C THR A 811 -18.92 10.24 -11.63
N HIS A 812 -19.85 9.55 -11.00
CA HIS A 812 -21.26 9.95 -10.92
C HIS A 812 -21.60 10.65 -9.59
N LEU A 813 -22.48 11.65 -9.65
CA LEU A 813 -22.87 12.50 -8.52
C LEU A 813 -23.85 11.76 -7.59
N GLU A 814 -24.59 10.81 -8.16
CA GLU A 814 -25.67 10.05 -7.53
C GLU A 814 -25.18 9.15 -6.38
N HIS A 815 -23.88 8.82 -6.35
CA HIS A 815 -23.24 8.06 -5.26
C HIS A 815 -23.38 8.74 -3.90
N VAL A 816 -23.50 10.07 -3.86
CA VAL A 816 -23.59 10.84 -2.60
C VAL A 816 -24.87 10.51 -1.83
N ARG A 817 -25.98 10.22 -2.52
CA ARG A 817 -27.27 9.94 -1.88
C ARG A 817 -27.21 8.70 -0.97
N PRO A 818 -26.84 7.51 -1.45
CA PRO A 818 -26.73 6.33 -0.59
C PRO A 818 -25.62 6.46 0.44
N MET A 819 -24.51 7.17 0.15
CA MET A 819 -23.49 7.48 1.15
C MET A 819 -24.04 8.28 2.34
N PHE A 820 -24.80 9.34 2.06
CA PHE A 820 -25.40 10.15 3.11
C PHE A 820 -26.48 9.40 3.87
N LYS A 821 -27.24 8.51 3.20
CA LYS A 821 -28.22 7.62 3.83
C LYS A 821 -27.60 6.71 4.90
N LEU A 822 -26.35 6.27 4.71
CA LEU A 822 -25.60 5.51 5.72
C LEU A 822 -25.08 6.40 6.86
N ALA A 823 -24.66 7.63 6.52
CA ALA A 823 -23.93 8.50 7.45
C ALA A 823 -24.82 9.40 8.32
N TRP A 824 -26.05 9.73 7.92
CA TRP A 824 -26.79 10.84 8.54
C TRP A 824 -27.14 10.60 10.02
N THR A 825 -27.46 9.36 10.44
CA THR A 825 -27.82 9.08 11.84
C THR A 825 -26.64 9.27 12.80
N PRO A 826 -25.44 8.67 12.58
CA PRO A 826 -24.29 8.94 13.45
C PRO A 826 -23.84 10.40 13.39
N LEU A 827 -23.96 11.07 12.24
CA LEU A 827 -23.65 12.50 12.12
C LEU A 827 -24.60 13.37 12.95
N LEU A 828 -25.91 13.15 12.84
CA LEU A 828 -26.92 13.87 13.61
C LEU A 828 -26.70 13.69 15.12
N ALA A 829 -26.40 12.47 15.56
CA ALA A 829 -26.08 12.18 16.95
C ALA A 829 -24.84 12.95 17.43
N ALA A 830 -23.75 12.96 16.66
CA ALA A 830 -22.52 13.68 16.99
C ALA A 830 -22.76 15.18 17.15
N PHE A 831 -23.42 15.82 16.18
CA PHE A 831 -23.66 17.26 16.23
C PHE A 831 -24.65 17.65 17.34
N SER A 832 -25.69 16.84 17.56
CA SER A 832 -26.67 17.09 18.63
C SER A 832 -26.06 16.99 20.01
N VAL A 833 -25.26 15.95 20.28
CA VAL A 833 -24.50 15.79 21.54
C VAL A 833 -23.47 16.91 21.68
N GLY A 834 -22.84 17.33 20.58
CA GLY A 834 -22.03 18.54 20.45
C GLY A 834 -22.68 19.78 21.04
N LEU A 835 -23.88 20.11 20.56
CA LEU A 835 -24.63 21.31 20.95
C LEU A 835 -25.23 21.18 22.36
N GLN A 836 -25.62 19.98 22.77
CA GLN A 836 -26.24 19.74 24.07
C GLN A 836 -25.22 19.76 25.22
N ASP A 837 -24.17 18.94 25.10
CA ASP A 837 -23.28 18.59 26.22
C ASP A 837 -21.96 19.39 26.22
N CYS A 838 -21.73 20.27 25.23
CA CYS A 838 -20.54 21.12 25.16
C CYS A 838 -20.90 22.61 25.05
N ASP A 839 -20.18 23.44 25.82
CA ASP A 839 -20.30 24.90 25.75
C ASP A 839 -19.10 25.56 25.03
N ASP A 840 -18.17 24.77 24.48
CA ASP A 840 -17.06 25.28 23.68
C ASP A 840 -17.56 25.85 22.34
N GLN A 841 -17.13 27.08 22.02
CA GLN A 841 -17.62 27.82 20.85
C GLN A 841 -17.22 27.18 19.52
N GLU A 842 -16.02 26.58 19.45
CA GLU A 842 -15.53 25.93 18.24
C GLU A 842 -16.30 24.63 17.98
N VAL A 843 -16.57 23.86 19.03
CA VAL A 843 -17.45 22.68 18.96
C VAL A 843 -18.84 23.07 18.45
N ALA A 844 -19.45 24.12 19.01
CA ALA A 844 -20.76 24.59 18.54
C ALA A 844 -20.74 25.01 17.07
N SER A 845 -19.71 25.76 16.65
CA SER A 845 -19.51 26.19 15.26
C SER A 845 -19.41 25.00 14.29
N LEU A 846 -18.57 24.00 14.62
CA LEU A 846 -18.42 22.79 13.80
C LEU A 846 -19.73 22.00 13.70
N CYS A 847 -20.48 21.87 14.79
CA CYS A 847 -21.77 21.19 14.78
C CYS A 847 -22.80 21.89 13.89
N LEU A 848 -22.89 23.22 13.99
CA LEU A 848 -23.81 24.01 13.18
C LEU A 848 -23.43 23.96 11.70
N GLU A 849 -22.13 24.02 11.40
CA GLU A 849 -21.61 23.87 10.04
C GLU A 849 -21.94 22.49 9.46
N GLY A 850 -21.72 21.43 10.24
CA GLY A 850 -22.06 20.06 9.85
C GLY A 850 -23.55 19.88 9.58
N ILE A 851 -24.41 20.38 10.47
CA ILE A 851 -25.86 20.34 10.26
C ILE A 851 -26.26 21.11 8.99
N ARG A 852 -25.66 22.28 8.73
CA ARG A 852 -25.92 23.05 7.50
C ARG A 852 -25.57 22.26 6.24
N CYS A 853 -24.40 21.62 6.21
CA CYS A 853 -24.01 20.76 5.08
C CYS A 853 -24.95 19.55 4.93
N ALA A 854 -25.35 18.92 6.04
CA ALA A 854 -26.26 17.78 6.01
C ALA A 854 -27.65 18.15 5.47
N ILE A 855 -28.21 19.31 5.87
CA ILE A 855 -29.45 19.84 5.32
C ILE A 855 -29.30 20.10 3.82
N ARG A 856 -28.20 20.71 3.39
CA ARG A 856 -27.91 20.96 1.96
C ARG A 856 -27.94 19.67 1.14
N ILE A 857 -27.27 18.61 1.59
CA ILE A 857 -27.27 17.31 0.91
C ILE A 857 -28.69 16.73 0.85
N ALA A 858 -29.42 16.76 1.98
CA ALA A 858 -30.78 16.25 2.03
C ALA A 858 -31.73 17.04 1.10
N CYS A 859 -31.54 18.35 0.97
CA CYS A 859 -32.22 19.21 0.01
C CYS A 859 -31.92 18.81 -1.44
N ILE A 860 -30.63 18.65 -1.80
CA ILE A 860 -30.19 18.28 -3.15
C ILE A 860 -30.82 16.97 -3.62
N PHE A 861 -30.81 15.95 -2.75
CA PHE A 861 -31.32 14.62 -3.08
C PHE A 861 -32.78 14.37 -2.66
N SER A 862 -33.51 15.42 -2.26
CA SER A 862 -34.93 15.34 -1.85
C SER A 862 -35.20 14.30 -0.75
N MET A 863 -34.30 14.19 0.22
CA MET A 863 -34.36 13.24 1.35
C MET A 863 -35.17 13.86 2.51
N GLN A 864 -36.49 13.66 2.48
CA GLN A 864 -37.43 14.36 3.38
C GLN A 864 -37.21 14.02 4.86
N LEU A 865 -37.06 12.74 5.21
CA LEU A 865 -36.91 12.28 6.59
C LEU A 865 -35.66 12.88 7.24
N GLU A 866 -34.55 12.81 6.52
CA GLU A 866 -33.24 13.29 6.94
C GLU A 866 -33.26 14.82 7.09
N ARG A 867 -33.80 15.53 6.10
CA ARG A 867 -33.95 16.99 6.12
C ARG A 867 -34.77 17.46 7.32
N ASP A 868 -35.94 16.84 7.53
CA ASP A 868 -36.84 17.19 8.64
C ASP A 868 -36.17 16.92 10.00
N ALA A 869 -35.45 15.81 10.15
CA ALA A 869 -34.74 15.48 11.38
C ALA A 869 -33.66 16.53 11.75
N TYR A 870 -32.86 16.97 10.78
CA TYR A 870 -31.84 18.02 11.01
C TYR A 870 -32.46 19.39 11.32
N ILE A 871 -33.55 19.75 10.64
CA ILE A 871 -34.24 21.03 10.89
C ILE A 871 -34.91 21.02 12.27
N GLN A 872 -35.57 19.93 12.64
CA GLN A 872 -36.14 19.75 13.99
C GLN A 872 -35.05 19.81 15.06
N ALA A 873 -33.87 19.24 14.81
CA ALA A 873 -32.74 19.37 15.73
C ALA A 873 -32.31 20.83 15.90
N LEU A 874 -32.13 21.60 14.81
CA LEU A 874 -31.83 23.03 14.89
C LEU A 874 -32.92 23.80 15.66
N ALA A 875 -34.19 23.59 15.32
CA ALA A 875 -35.33 24.24 15.96
C ALA A 875 -35.34 24.01 17.47
N ARG A 876 -35.09 22.77 17.91
CA ARG A 876 -34.96 22.42 19.33
C ARG A 876 -33.82 23.17 20.02
N PHE A 877 -32.66 23.29 19.38
CA PHE A 877 -31.49 23.97 19.96
C PHE A 877 -31.58 25.51 19.95
N THR A 878 -32.58 26.11 19.28
CA THR A 878 -32.85 27.55 19.41
C THR A 878 -33.39 27.96 20.78
N LEU A 879 -34.01 27.03 21.54
CA LEU A 879 -34.77 27.30 22.76
C LEU A 879 -35.95 28.29 22.55
N LEU A 880 -36.43 28.43 21.30
CA LEU A 880 -37.58 29.27 20.94
C LEU A 880 -38.90 28.52 20.90
N THR A 881 -38.87 27.21 21.14
CA THR A 881 -40.07 26.37 21.24
C THR A 881 -40.77 26.58 22.59
N ALA A 882 -42.09 26.39 22.61
CA ALA A 882 -43.03 26.89 23.63
C ALA A 882 -42.80 26.47 25.11
N SER A 883 -41.78 25.65 25.40
CA SER A 883 -41.49 25.09 26.72
C SER A 883 -40.21 25.62 27.40
N SER A 884 -39.44 26.52 26.77
CA SER A 884 -38.10 26.89 27.26
C SER A 884 -38.04 28.30 27.86
N SER A 885 -37.31 28.48 28.97
CA SER A 885 -37.11 29.80 29.57
C SER A 885 -36.09 30.62 28.75
N ILE A 886 -36.45 31.83 28.32
CA ILE A 886 -35.57 32.70 27.51
C ILE A 886 -34.28 33.10 28.26
N THR A 887 -34.29 32.97 29.58
CA THR A 887 -33.19 33.29 30.50
C THR A 887 -32.05 32.28 30.46
N GLU A 888 -32.24 31.09 29.87
CA GLU A 888 -31.22 30.04 29.75
C GLU A 888 -30.44 30.08 28.43
N MET A 889 -30.74 31.02 27.52
CA MET A 889 -30.06 31.13 26.22
C MET A 889 -28.57 31.49 26.36
N LYS A 890 -27.73 30.74 25.66
CA LYS A 890 -26.29 30.98 25.49
C LYS A 890 -25.97 31.39 24.04
N GLN A 891 -24.73 31.80 23.79
CA GLN A 891 -24.25 32.18 22.45
C GLN A 891 -24.52 31.09 21.40
N LYS A 892 -24.33 29.81 21.73
CA LYS A 892 -24.62 28.68 20.84
C LYS A 892 -26.07 28.62 20.35
N ASN A 893 -27.03 29.05 21.18
CA ASN A 893 -28.46 29.09 20.81
C ASN A 893 -28.73 30.23 19.81
N ILE A 894 -28.09 31.39 20.01
CA ILE A 894 -28.15 32.52 19.07
C ILE A 894 -27.52 32.13 17.73
N ASP A 895 -26.36 31.48 17.76
CA ASP A 895 -25.69 31.01 16.54
C ASP A 895 -26.53 29.93 15.83
N THR A 896 -27.28 29.12 16.58
CA THR A 896 -28.26 28.16 16.01
C THR A 896 -29.37 28.89 15.24
N ILE A 897 -29.92 29.97 15.80
CA ILE A 897 -30.94 30.79 15.12
C ILE A 897 -30.36 31.40 13.82
N LYS A 898 -29.14 31.96 13.88
CA LYS A 898 -28.46 32.50 12.69
C LYS A 898 -28.23 31.43 11.62
N THR A 899 -27.84 30.22 12.02
CA THR A 899 -27.67 29.08 11.11
C THR A 899 -29.00 28.70 10.47
N LEU A 900 -30.10 28.65 11.23
CA LEU A 900 -31.42 28.35 10.68
C LEU A 900 -31.88 29.41 9.66
N ILE A 901 -31.65 30.70 9.94
CA ILE A 901 -31.90 31.80 9.00
C ILE A 901 -31.04 31.65 7.74
N THR A 902 -29.76 31.28 7.91
CA THR A 902 -28.84 31.06 6.79
C THR A 902 -29.30 29.89 5.92
N VAL A 903 -29.77 28.80 6.51
CA VAL A 903 -30.38 27.67 5.80
C VAL A 903 -31.64 28.11 5.07
N ALA A 904 -32.54 28.84 5.72
CA ALA A 904 -33.76 29.37 5.10
C ALA A 904 -33.45 30.25 3.88
N HIS A 905 -32.44 31.12 4.00
CA HIS A 905 -31.99 31.97 2.92
C HIS A 905 -31.36 31.14 1.79
N THR A 906 -30.39 30.29 2.10
CA THR A 906 -29.59 29.62 1.08
C THR A 906 -30.32 28.44 0.43
N ASP A 907 -31.00 27.57 1.19
CA ASP A 907 -31.69 26.39 0.66
C ASP A 907 -33.09 26.71 0.10
N GLY A 908 -33.73 27.79 0.56
CA GLY A 908 -34.96 28.31 -0.03
C GLY A 908 -36.05 27.24 -0.25
N ASN A 909 -36.55 27.14 -1.49
CA ASN A 909 -37.64 26.22 -1.84
C ASN A 909 -37.29 24.73 -1.69
N TYR A 910 -35.99 24.36 -1.66
CA TYR A 910 -35.58 22.97 -1.46
C TYR A 910 -35.92 22.43 -0.06
N LEU A 911 -36.28 23.30 0.89
CA LEU A 911 -36.73 22.93 2.22
C LEU A 911 -38.11 22.26 2.24
N GLY A 912 -38.95 22.45 1.21
CA GLY A 912 -40.26 21.80 1.12
C GLY A 912 -41.11 21.99 2.39
N ASN A 913 -41.64 20.88 2.93
CA ASN A 913 -42.49 20.91 4.13
C ASN A 913 -41.78 21.42 5.39
N SER A 914 -40.45 21.40 5.43
CA SER A 914 -39.69 21.87 6.58
C SER A 914 -39.78 23.39 6.78
N TRP A 915 -40.32 24.13 5.80
CA TRP A 915 -40.65 25.56 5.93
C TRP A 915 -41.59 25.89 7.08
N HIS A 916 -42.46 24.97 7.49
CA HIS A 916 -43.38 25.20 8.61
C HIS A 916 -42.60 25.42 9.92
N GLU A 917 -41.61 24.58 10.18
CA GLU A 917 -40.77 24.67 11.37
C GLU A 917 -39.88 25.93 11.32
N VAL A 918 -39.28 26.21 10.16
CA VAL A 918 -38.47 27.41 9.93
C VAL A 918 -39.30 28.68 10.14
N GLY A 919 -40.52 28.73 9.57
CA GLY A 919 -41.44 29.86 9.70
C GLY A 919 -41.87 30.09 11.15
N PHE A 920 -42.16 29.03 11.90
CA PHE A 920 -42.50 29.14 13.32
C PHE A 920 -41.36 29.80 14.13
N ILE A 921 -40.11 29.40 13.89
CA ILE A 921 -38.94 29.96 14.57
C ILE A 921 -38.68 31.42 14.15
N LEU A 922 -38.82 31.75 12.86
CA LEU A 922 -38.70 33.13 12.38
C LEU A 922 -39.72 34.07 13.04
N ILE A 923 -40.99 33.64 13.11
CA ILE A 923 -42.05 34.38 13.80
C ILE A 923 -41.70 34.54 15.29
N SER A 924 -41.26 33.46 15.93
CA SER A 924 -40.88 33.49 17.36
C SER A 924 -39.71 34.44 17.63
N THR A 925 -38.76 34.52 16.71
CA THR A 925 -37.60 35.45 16.77
C THR A 925 -38.05 36.91 16.63
N ASP A 926 -38.94 37.22 15.69
CA ASP A 926 -39.52 38.56 15.52
C ASP A 926 -40.32 39.00 16.76
N GLN A 927 -41.12 38.09 17.35
CA GLN A 927 -41.86 38.37 18.58
C GLN A 927 -40.94 38.66 19.77
N ILE A 928 -39.77 38.02 19.83
CA ILE A 928 -38.74 38.27 20.85
C ILE A 928 -38.07 39.62 20.63
N ASN A 929 -37.64 39.93 19.41
CA ASN A 929 -37.01 41.21 19.07
C ASN A 929 -37.90 42.43 19.42
N LYS A 930 -39.22 42.27 19.42
CA LYS A 930 -40.21 43.29 19.80
C LYS A 930 -40.38 43.51 21.31
N LYS A 931 -39.88 42.61 22.18
CA LYS A 931 -40.00 42.74 23.65
C LYS A 931 -38.94 43.69 24.22
N LYS A 932 -39.35 44.58 25.13
CA LYS A 932 -38.49 45.64 25.69
C LYS A 932 -37.46 45.16 26.72
N ASP A 933 -37.73 44.07 27.44
CA ASP A 933 -36.94 43.61 28.60
C ASP A 933 -36.02 42.42 28.30
N ILE A 934 -35.51 42.32 27.06
CA ILE A 934 -34.66 41.20 26.63
C ILE A 934 -33.18 41.62 26.62
N PRO A 935 -32.24 40.77 27.10
CA PRO A 935 -30.81 41.04 27.04
C PRO A 935 -30.35 41.46 25.64
N SER A 936 -29.50 42.49 25.54
CA SER A 936 -29.02 43.01 24.24
C SER A 936 -28.38 41.94 23.35
N MET A 937 -27.78 40.90 23.95
CA MET A 937 -27.17 39.77 23.23
C MET A 937 -28.19 38.91 22.47
N VAL A 938 -29.48 38.93 22.83
CA VAL A 938 -30.55 38.13 22.20
C VAL A 938 -31.25 38.90 21.07
N LYS A 939 -30.99 40.21 20.91
CA LYS A 939 -31.52 40.99 19.78
C LYS A 939 -30.77 40.62 18.50
N ILE A 940 -31.47 39.97 17.58
CA ILE A 940 -30.92 39.55 16.27
C ILE A 940 -31.30 40.63 15.26
N SER A 941 -30.29 41.24 14.62
CA SER A 941 -30.43 42.34 13.64
C SER A 941 -30.93 41.85 12.30
#